data_AF-A0A1V4RSM5-F1
#
_entry.id   AF-A0A1V4RSM5-F1
#
_cell.length_a   1.000
_cell.length_b   1.000
_cell.length_c   1.000
_cell.angle_alpha   90.00
_cell.angle_beta   90.00
_cell.angle_gamma   90.00
#
_symmetry.space_group_name_H-M   'P 1'
#
loop_
_entity.id
_entity.type
_entity.pdbx_description
1 polymer ?
#
loop_
_entity_poly.entity_id
_entity_poly.type
_entity_poly.pdbx_seq_one_letter_code
_entity_poly.pdbx_strand_id
1 'polypeptide(L)'
;MTMRKIVMTGLFCSILWLGTTCVNRPAWGGGFTADISEQVFNTDATGEIFVGDGQYRMDLRVQDKQGGRNPIIIVDRKAGRTLLLNAKTKTYEEAKNFTFRAYMLDPFQSIETLEKTVEKKTAGAETLEGYACDKYEYFDGSAKLAEVWLARDLQFPIKIHIVSGRGEGSINVKTNIGDTRVELRNIKEGPVDPGLFRIPEGYARAKRPEPPKKKVAASLPSVSGMEKGTSPWGRRITQGGEIRVKVDPERPCKIRLKNLADQSAYTVTAFKKGALENAAQPKKYTLDKRGQKREVSLGQVKKTREVSIRVDQGLIYAVVMNEKKDFDRDDTVREAYLIENQAMGYTVEPKKELKISMTGDSQDSAYSEVKLIGYRQEYKDKLFEEVVRLGNGKSKSWTFAPEKNIRTIDVMVDKIGGVKFRMEQPTQAKTKKIVRTQPIKKKQTSNKKAGKTFGAALDKADAKVISLAFFKNDIKTVKAYFEKGMDANITLNGAPLLQKAARQCSAKMVKLVIAQGGDLTYRNRKGQDTLFQAISNTGHWNEVIPVVVEAGVEVNEKASIYKITHKVKNGKFKPGVKETLELLLTKGADINYPTSTSGSTHLMFAAKMAWLEPVEFYLAHGADVNARDRKGNTVLSLAKTKRKGEQPYEEENRKVIIELLKAKGAR
;
A
#
# COMPACT_ATOMS: atom_id res chain seq x y z
N MET A 1 -42.93 -18.50 -7.87
CA MET A 1 -44.12 -18.94 -7.12
C MET A 1 -43.69 -19.29 -5.70
N THR A 2 -43.90 -18.39 -4.75
CA THR A 2 -44.97 -18.39 -3.71
C THR A 2 -44.57 -19.27 -2.52
N MET A 3 -44.06 -18.68 -1.43
CA MET A 3 -44.75 -18.44 -0.13
C MET A 3 -45.40 -19.71 0.46
N ARG A 4 -45.06 -20.23 1.66
CA ARG A 4 -45.10 -19.70 3.06
C ARG A 4 -46.18 -20.48 3.85
N LYS A 5 -45.89 -20.77 5.13
CA LYS A 5 -46.76 -21.20 6.26
C LYS A 5 -46.95 -22.72 6.45
N ILE A 6 -46.42 -23.32 7.53
CA ILE A 6 -46.77 -23.22 8.98
C ILE A 6 -48.04 -24.02 9.32
N VAL A 7 -47.91 -24.91 10.32
CA VAL A 7 -48.82 -25.30 11.41
C VAL A 7 -48.55 -26.80 11.72
N MET A 8 -48.44 -27.32 12.94
CA MET A 8 -48.26 -26.84 14.32
C MET A 8 -48.32 -28.12 15.20
N THR A 9 -47.53 -28.18 16.29
CA THR A 9 -47.81 -28.80 17.61
C THR A 9 -48.26 -30.28 17.69
N GLY A 10 -47.76 -31.12 18.61
CA GLY A 10 -46.99 -30.90 19.84
C GLY A 10 -47.50 -31.81 20.97
N LEU A 11 -46.62 -32.22 21.89
CA LEU A 11 -46.87 -32.54 23.31
C LEU A 11 -45.46 -32.67 23.95
N PHE A 12 -44.93 -31.70 24.72
CA PHE A 12 -45.15 -31.37 26.16
C PHE A 12 -44.96 -32.59 27.08
N CYS A 13 -44.17 -32.62 28.16
CA CYS A 13 -43.66 -31.64 29.14
C CYS A 13 -42.27 -32.14 29.64
N SER A 14 -41.36 -31.38 30.25
CA SER A 14 -41.51 -30.33 31.27
C SER A 14 -40.35 -29.32 31.26
N ILE A 15 -40.72 -28.04 31.41
CA ILE A 15 -39.89 -26.83 31.47
C ILE A 15 -39.74 -26.40 32.93
N LEU A 16 -38.56 -25.92 33.33
CA LEU A 16 -38.44 -24.77 34.24
C LEU A 16 -37.10 -24.05 34.03
N TRP A 17 -37.21 -22.87 33.41
CA TRP A 17 -36.43 -21.64 33.63
C TRP A 17 -34.90 -21.72 33.73
N LEU A 18 -34.22 -21.13 32.74
CA LEU A 18 -33.50 -19.86 32.92
C LEU A 18 -33.17 -19.29 31.53
N GLY A 19 -33.70 -18.10 31.28
CA GLY A 19 -33.48 -17.37 30.04
C GLY A 19 -32.00 -17.08 29.83
N THR A 20 -31.61 -17.08 28.56
CA THR A 20 -30.43 -16.37 28.04
C THR A 20 -30.36 -14.98 28.64
N THR A 21 -29.55 -14.84 29.69
CA THR A 21 -29.08 -13.54 30.14
C THR A 21 -28.10 -13.05 29.10
N CYS A 22 -28.39 -11.89 28.50
CA CYS A 22 -27.33 -10.97 28.14
C CYS A 22 -26.35 -10.95 29.32
N VAL A 23 -25.06 -11.22 29.08
CA VAL A 23 -24.04 -11.04 30.10
C VAL A 23 -23.92 -9.53 30.38
N ASN A 24 -24.89 -8.98 31.10
CA ASN A 24 -24.75 -7.75 31.85
C ASN A 24 -23.75 -8.11 32.95
N ARG A 25 -22.54 -7.54 32.88
CA ARG A 25 -21.74 -7.45 34.09
C ARG A 25 -22.62 -6.81 35.17
N PRO A 26 -22.61 -7.29 36.43
CA PRO A 26 -23.13 -6.48 37.53
C PRO A 26 -22.46 -5.10 37.47
N ALA A 27 -23.21 -4.06 37.82
CA ALA A 27 -22.67 -2.71 37.92
C ALA A 27 -21.34 -2.74 38.70
N TRP A 28 -20.37 -1.93 38.28
CA TRP A 28 -19.08 -1.84 38.99
C TRP A 28 -19.31 -1.70 40.49
N GLY A 29 -18.50 -2.41 41.28
CA GLY A 29 -18.66 -2.46 42.73
C GLY A 29 -18.41 -1.09 43.32
N GLY A 30 -19.33 -0.61 44.17
CA GLY A 30 -19.21 0.66 44.89
C GLY A 30 -19.03 1.91 44.01
N GLY A 31 -19.10 3.08 44.63
CA GLY A 31 -18.54 4.30 44.02
C GLY A 31 -17.07 4.43 44.41
N PHE A 32 -16.26 5.06 43.56
CA PHE A 32 -14.90 5.44 43.94
C PHE A 32 -14.41 6.67 43.16
N THR A 33 -13.37 7.30 43.69
CA THR A 33 -12.57 8.31 42.98
C THR A 33 -11.12 7.86 42.89
N ALA A 34 -10.42 8.26 41.83
CA ALA A 34 -9.00 7.94 41.66
C ALA A 34 -8.30 8.99 40.78
N ASP A 35 -6.99 9.09 40.93
CA ASP A 35 -6.15 9.76 39.96
C ASP A 35 -5.99 8.87 38.73
N ILE A 36 -6.13 9.44 37.53
CA ILE A 36 -5.94 8.73 36.27
C ILE A 36 -4.75 9.30 35.52
N SER A 37 -3.89 8.42 35.01
CA SER A 37 -2.86 8.76 34.03
C SER A 37 -3.10 7.98 32.75
N GLU A 38 -3.04 8.68 31.61
CA GLU A 38 -3.21 8.13 30.27
C GLU A 38 -2.04 8.57 29.39
N GLN A 39 -1.38 7.61 28.75
CA GLN A 39 -0.34 7.85 27.75
C GLN A 39 -0.81 7.34 26.39
N VAL A 40 -0.88 8.25 25.41
CA VAL A 40 -1.37 8.01 24.04
C VAL A 40 -0.41 8.68 23.06
N PHE A 41 0.34 7.92 22.26
CA PHE A 41 1.27 8.40 21.21
C PHE A 41 1.99 9.73 21.54
N ASN A 42 3.08 9.68 22.32
CA ASN A 42 3.89 10.86 22.71
C ASN A 42 3.08 12.01 23.36
N THR A 43 1.88 11.73 23.86
CA THR A 43 1.02 12.67 24.58
C THR A 43 0.66 12.04 25.92
N ASP A 44 0.92 12.76 26.99
CA ASP A 44 0.58 12.35 28.35
C ASP A 44 -0.60 13.19 28.84
N ALA A 45 -1.58 12.52 29.45
CA ALA A 45 -2.72 13.12 30.08
C ALA A 45 -2.82 12.62 31.53
N THR A 46 -3.12 13.52 32.45
CA THR A 46 -3.38 13.19 33.85
C THR A 46 -4.65 13.86 34.33
N GLY A 47 -5.33 13.29 35.31
CA GLY A 47 -6.62 13.81 35.75
C GLY A 47 -7.21 13.04 36.90
N GLU A 48 -8.51 13.23 37.09
CA GLU A 48 -9.31 12.51 38.07
C GLU A 48 -10.39 11.68 37.35
N ILE A 49 -10.66 10.50 37.87
CA ILE A 49 -11.80 9.68 37.47
C ILE A 49 -12.76 9.51 38.65
N PHE A 50 -14.05 9.65 38.34
CA PHE A 50 -15.15 9.45 39.26
C PHE A 50 -16.01 8.31 38.73
N VAL A 51 -16.28 7.29 39.54
CA VAL A 51 -17.01 6.10 39.11
C VAL A 51 -18.16 5.84 40.09
N GLY A 52 -19.37 5.64 39.58
CA GLY A 52 -20.53 5.35 40.41
C GLY A 52 -21.77 4.99 39.60
N ASP A 53 -22.57 4.05 40.12
CA ASP A 53 -23.87 3.63 39.56
C ASP A 53 -23.90 3.34 38.05
N GLY A 54 -22.85 2.70 37.53
CA GLY A 54 -22.73 2.37 36.10
C GLY A 54 -22.39 3.57 35.20
N GLN A 55 -21.95 4.67 35.81
CA GLN A 55 -21.46 5.87 35.15
C GLN A 55 -20.01 6.14 35.56
N TYR A 56 -19.29 6.88 34.72
CA TYR A 56 -18.00 7.43 35.10
C TYR A 56 -17.75 8.76 34.40
N ARG A 57 -16.90 9.56 35.04
CA ARG A 57 -16.43 10.84 34.53
C ARG A 57 -14.92 10.90 34.62
N MET A 58 -14.27 11.37 33.55
CA MET A 58 -12.83 11.62 33.49
C MET A 58 -12.58 13.10 33.23
N ASP A 59 -11.90 13.76 34.15
CA ASP A 59 -11.48 15.16 34.04
C ASP A 59 -9.97 15.19 33.75
N LEU A 60 -9.62 15.14 32.47
CA LEU A 60 -8.24 14.98 32.02
C LEU A 60 -7.57 16.32 31.73
N ARG A 61 -6.25 16.37 31.87
CA ARG A 61 -5.36 17.48 31.51
C ARG A 61 -4.27 16.95 30.60
N VAL A 62 -4.31 17.37 29.34
CA VAL A 62 -3.40 16.93 28.28
C VAL A 62 -2.27 17.94 28.14
N GLN A 63 -1.01 17.50 28.26
CA GLN A 63 0.15 18.34 28.01
C GLN A 63 0.58 18.21 26.53
N ASP A 64 0.18 19.17 25.68
CA ASP A 64 0.60 19.24 24.28
C ASP A 64 1.45 20.50 23.96
N LYS A 65 2.17 20.48 22.84
CA LYS A 65 3.00 21.61 22.36
C LYS A 65 2.19 22.85 21.91
N GLN A 66 0.86 22.82 21.97
CA GLN A 66 -0.05 23.83 21.41
C GLN A 66 -0.92 24.51 22.48
N GLY A 67 -0.63 24.28 23.76
CA GLY A 67 -1.38 24.84 24.89
C GLY A 67 -2.42 23.85 25.38
N GLY A 68 -2.18 23.32 26.60
CA GLY A 68 -2.86 22.17 27.17
C GLY A 68 -4.39 22.17 27.03
N ARG A 69 -4.94 20.97 26.79
CA ARG A 69 -6.38 20.73 26.63
C ARG A 69 -6.91 20.02 27.85
N ASN A 70 -8.10 20.40 28.32
CA ASN A 70 -8.73 19.76 29.48
C ASN A 70 -10.05 19.10 29.06
N PRO A 71 -10.03 17.92 28.41
CA PRO A 71 -11.26 17.25 28.03
C PRO A 71 -11.94 16.67 29.27
N ILE A 72 -13.26 16.85 29.34
CA ILE A 72 -14.12 16.19 30.32
C ILE A 72 -14.96 15.16 29.56
N ILE A 73 -14.89 13.90 29.98
CA ILE A 73 -15.60 12.78 29.36
C ILE A 73 -16.55 12.21 30.39
N ILE A 74 -17.84 12.11 30.08
CA ILE A 74 -18.84 11.49 30.95
C ILE A 74 -19.48 10.33 30.19
N VAL A 75 -19.45 9.15 30.77
CA VAL A 75 -20.01 7.94 30.18
C VAL A 75 -21.13 7.42 31.06
N ASP A 76 -22.29 7.24 30.43
CA ASP A 76 -23.47 6.68 31.04
C ASP A 76 -23.78 5.36 30.35
N ARG A 77 -23.41 4.25 31.01
CA ARG A 77 -23.54 2.91 30.41
C ARG A 77 -24.99 2.48 30.33
N LYS A 78 -25.80 2.84 31.33
CA LYS A 78 -27.24 2.52 31.38
C LYS A 78 -28.01 3.24 30.27
N ALA A 79 -27.73 4.52 30.04
CA ALA A 79 -28.36 5.29 28.95
C ALA A 79 -27.69 5.08 27.58
N GLY A 80 -26.57 4.36 27.51
CA GLY A 80 -25.88 4.08 26.25
C GLY A 80 -25.28 5.32 25.58
N ARG A 81 -24.86 6.33 26.36
CA ARG A 81 -24.36 7.63 25.86
C ARG A 81 -23.04 8.04 26.49
N THR A 82 -22.22 8.73 25.68
CA THR A 82 -20.96 9.35 26.06
C THR A 82 -21.05 10.84 25.74
N LEU A 83 -20.77 11.69 26.72
CA LEU A 83 -20.69 13.15 26.59
C LEU A 83 -19.22 13.57 26.55
N LEU A 84 -18.87 14.38 25.56
CA LEU A 84 -17.54 14.98 25.43
C LEU A 84 -17.67 16.49 25.61
N LEU A 85 -17.09 17.01 26.69
CA LEU A 85 -17.21 18.40 27.09
C LEU A 85 -15.90 19.15 26.81
N ASN A 86 -16.04 20.35 26.24
CA ASN A 86 -14.95 21.27 26.01
C ASN A 86 -15.02 22.40 27.04
N ALA A 87 -14.12 22.38 28.03
CA ALA A 87 -14.09 23.35 29.10
C ALA A 87 -13.84 24.79 28.63
N LYS A 88 -13.09 24.97 27.52
CA LYS A 88 -12.73 26.28 26.98
C LYS A 88 -13.90 26.95 26.26
N THR A 89 -14.65 26.19 25.46
CA THR A 89 -15.78 26.72 24.68
C THR A 89 -17.12 26.56 25.38
N LYS A 90 -17.15 25.92 26.56
CA LYS A 90 -18.37 25.57 27.30
C LYS A 90 -19.39 24.89 26.38
N THR A 91 -18.91 23.94 25.58
CA THR A 91 -19.78 23.16 24.68
C THR A 91 -19.62 21.68 24.92
N TYR A 92 -20.66 20.90 24.62
CA TYR A 92 -20.62 19.44 24.71
C TYR A 92 -21.11 18.76 23.43
N GLU A 93 -20.52 17.62 23.13
CA GLU A 93 -21.00 16.69 22.11
C GLU A 93 -21.52 15.41 22.78
N GLU A 94 -22.42 14.73 22.10
CA GLU A 94 -22.97 13.45 22.56
C GLU A 94 -22.75 12.38 21.48
N ALA A 95 -22.19 11.26 21.89
CA ALA A 95 -22.02 10.06 21.09
C ALA A 95 -22.76 8.89 21.73
N LYS A 96 -23.25 7.95 20.91
CA LYS A 96 -23.71 6.66 21.43
C LYS A 96 -22.49 5.86 21.91
N ASN A 97 -22.65 5.11 22.99
CA ASN A 97 -21.64 4.16 23.43
C ASN A 97 -21.37 3.14 22.32
N PHE A 98 -20.17 2.58 22.35
CA PHE A 98 -19.76 1.58 21.35
C PHE A 98 -19.73 2.09 19.89
N THR A 99 -19.59 3.41 19.71
CA THR A 99 -19.32 4.01 18.40
C THR A 99 -17.83 4.27 18.22
N PHE A 100 -17.37 4.34 16.96
CA PHE A 100 -15.97 4.63 16.64
C PHE A 100 -15.43 5.87 17.39
N ARG A 101 -16.24 6.93 17.53
CA ARG A 101 -15.83 8.15 18.23
C ARG A 101 -15.70 7.95 19.75
N ALA A 102 -16.53 7.10 20.36
CA ALA A 102 -16.42 6.77 21.78
C ALA A 102 -15.13 5.97 22.06
N TYR A 103 -14.81 4.96 21.24
CA TYR A 103 -13.57 4.19 21.37
C TYR A 103 -12.31 5.04 21.26
N MET A 104 -12.34 6.05 20.39
CA MET A 104 -11.19 6.94 20.17
C MET A 104 -10.82 7.78 21.39
N LEU A 105 -11.73 7.95 22.34
CA LEU A 105 -11.59 8.90 23.45
C LEU A 105 -11.72 8.21 24.81
N ASP A 106 -12.06 6.93 24.84
CA ASP A 106 -12.35 6.19 26.05
C ASP A 106 -11.74 4.78 26.00
N PRO A 107 -10.64 4.56 26.73
CA PRO A 107 -9.96 3.27 26.77
C PRO A 107 -10.81 2.17 27.42
N PHE A 108 -11.72 2.51 28.33
CA PHE A 108 -12.56 1.53 29.02
C PHE A 108 -13.62 0.92 28.09
N GLN A 109 -14.31 1.76 27.31
CA GLN A 109 -15.23 1.29 26.27
C GLN A 109 -14.54 0.49 25.16
N SER A 110 -13.26 0.78 24.89
CA SER A 110 -12.45 0.03 23.94
C SER A 110 -12.21 -1.41 24.41
N ILE A 111 -11.88 -1.60 25.69
CA ILE A 111 -11.73 -2.95 26.28
C ILE A 111 -13.04 -3.74 26.26
N GLU A 112 -14.16 -3.11 26.60
CA GLU A 112 -15.48 -3.77 26.55
C GLU A 112 -15.84 -4.26 25.13
N THR A 113 -15.29 -3.62 24.11
CA THR A 113 -15.48 -4.03 22.71
C THR A 113 -14.53 -5.17 22.35
N LEU A 114 -13.28 -5.11 22.78
CA LEU A 114 -12.32 -6.21 22.61
C LEU A 114 -12.85 -7.51 23.25
N GLU A 115 -13.41 -7.42 24.46
CA GLU A 115 -14.04 -8.56 25.13
C GLU A 115 -15.11 -9.27 24.30
N LYS A 116 -15.79 -8.56 23.41
CA LYS A 116 -16.86 -9.12 22.56
C LYS A 116 -16.36 -9.62 21.20
N THR A 117 -15.14 -9.25 20.81
CA THR A 117 -14.69 -9.35 19.42
C THR A 117 -13.43 -10.19 19.25
N VAL A 118 -12.63 -10.38 20.31
CA VAL A 118 -11.35 -11.08 20.24
C VAL A 118 -11.18 -12.09 21.38
N GLU A 119 -10.17 -12.96 21.28
CA GLU A 119 -9.92 -14.01 22.28
C GLU A 119 -9.40 -13.38 23.59
N LYS A 120 -10.02 -13.70 24.72
CA LYS A 120 -9.60 -13.27 26.08
C LYS A 120 -8.96 -14.43 26.83
N LYS A 121 -7.76 -14.23 27.36
CA LYS A 121 -7.00 -15.20 28.18
C LYS A 121 -6.75 -14.66 29.57
N THR A 122 -6.86 -15.50 30.59
CA THR A 122 -6.42 -15.18 31.95
C THR A 122 -4.91 -15.37 32.04
N ALA A 123 -4.19 -14.31 32.38
CA ALA A 123 -2.72 -14.28 32.42
C ALA A 123 -2.13 -14.31 33.84
N GLY A 124 -2.97 -14.27 34.87
CA GLY A 124 -2.56 -14.39 36.28
C GLY A 124 -3.37 -13.47 37.18
N ALA A 125 -2.94 -13.36 38.43
CA ALA A 125 -3.46 -12.40 39.40
C ALA A 125 -2.29 -11.68 40.10
N GLU A 126 -2.46 -10.40 40.38
CA GLU A 126 -1.47 -9.58 41.09
C GLU A 126 -2.15 -8.49 41.92
N THR A 127 -1.44 -7.94 42.90
CA THR A 127 -1.95 -6.85 43.74
C THR A 127 -1.44 -5.51 43.21
N LEU A 128 -2.35 -4.60 42.89
CA LEU A 128 -2.05 -3.24 42.41
C LEU A 128 -2.82 -2.21 43.24
N GLU A 129 -2.15 -1.17 43.71
CA GLU A 129 -2.74 -0.12 44.56
C GLU A 129 -3.49 -0.66 45.81
N GLY A 130 -3.08 -1.83 46.31
CA GLY A 130 -3.74 -2.52 47.43
C GLY A 130 -4.91 -3.43 47.04
N TYR A 131 -5.28 -3.51 45.76
CA TYR A 131 -6.40 -4.32 45.26
C TYR A 131 -5.92 -5.60 44.59
N ALA A 132 -6.57 -6.72 44.90
CA ALA A 132 -6.39 -7.97 44.17
C ALA A 132 -6.95 -7.85 42.75
N CYS A 133 -6.09 -7.97 41.74
CA CYS A 133 -6.43 -7.79 40.34
C CYS A 133 -6.28 -9.09 39.55
N ASP A 134 -7.25 -9.39 38.70
CA ASP A 134 -7.11 -10.42 37.66
C ASP A 134 -6.52 -9.79 36.40
N LYS A 135 -5.43 -10.38 35.90
CA LYS A 135 -4.77 -9.97 34.66
C LYS A 135 -5.37 -10.74 33.48
N TYR A 136 -5.82 -10.00 32.48
CA TYR A 136 -6.35 -10.53 31.22
C TYR A 136 -5.52 -10.05 30.03
N GLU A 137 -5.33 -10.94 29.06
CA GLU A 137 -4.72 -10.64 27.77
C GLU A 137 -5.72 -10.86 26.63
N TYR A 138 -5.72 -9.96 25.64
CA TYR A 138 -6.64 -9.98 24.50
C TYR A 138 -5.87 -10.24 23.20
N PHE A 139 -6.36 -11.14 22.36
CA PHE A 139 -5.68 -11.60 21.14
C PHE A 139 -6.59 -11.63 19.91
N ASP A 140 -6.12 -11.05 18.79
CA ASP A 140 -6.67 -11.29 17.45
C ASP A 140 -5.72 -12.24 16.71
N GLY A 141 -6.11 -13.51 16.62
CA GLY A 141 -5.22 -14.58 16.17
C GLY A 141 -3.99 -14.71 17.08
N SER A 142 -2.79 -14.53 16.52
CA SER A 142 -1.53 -14.58 17.27
C SER A 142 -1.06 -13.22 17.80
N ALA A 143 -1.77 -12.13 17.50
CA ALA A 143 -1.37 -10.78 17.90
C ALA A 143 -2.01 -10.39 19.24
N LYS A 144 -1.19 -10.08 20.26
CA LYS A 144 -1.66 -9.51 21.52
C LYS A 144 -2.08 -8.05 21.31
N LEU A 145 -3.35 -7.77 21.57
CA LEU A 145 -3.98 -6.46 21.39
C LEU A 145 -4.06 -5.64 22.68
N ALA A 146 -4.25 -6.28 23.83
CA ALA A 146 -4.32 -5.57 25.10
C ALA A 146 -3.96 -6.46 26.30
N GLU A 147 -3.54 -5.81 27.38
CA GLU A 147 -3.43 -6.35 28.73
C GLU A 147 -4.27 -5.49 29.67
N VAL A 148 -5.08 -6.11 30.54
CA VAL A 148 -6.00 -5.41 31.43
C VAL A 148 -5.94 -6.04 32.81
N TRP A 149 -5.84 -5.20 33.84
CA TRP A 149 -5.88 -5.60 35.24
C TRP A 149 -7.18 -5.12 35.85
N LEU A 150 -8.05 -6.07 36.17
CA LEU A 150 -9.37 -5.84 36.73
C LEU A 150 -9.33 -6.01 38.25
N ALA A 151 -9.52 -4.93 39.00
CA ALA A 151 -9.63 -5.00 40.45
C ALA A 151 -10.93 -5.73 40.83
N ARG A 152 -10.83 -6.81 41.61
CA ARG A 152 -11.97 -7.67 41.94
C ARG A 152 -13.03 -6.94 42.76
N ASP A 153 -12.61 -6.19 43.77
CA ASP A 153 -13.55 -5.54 44.69
C ASP A 153 -14.27 -4.36 44.03
N LEU A 154 -13.54 -3.60 43.20
CA LEU A 154 -14.09 -2.48 42.42
C LEU A 154 -14.88 -2.95 41.19
N GLN A 155 -14.65 -4.19 40.74
CA GLN A 155 -15.10 -4.71 39.43
C GLN A 155 -14.71 -3.79 38.25
N PHE A 156 -13.63 -3.00 38.40
CA PHE A 156 -13.23 -1.95 37.47
C PHE A 156 -11.77 -2.16 37.02
N PRO A 157 -11.44 -1.93 35.73
CA PRO A 157 -10.06 -2.03 35.25
C PRO A 157 -9.21 -0.86 35.75
N ILE A 158 -8.23 -1.13 36.61
CA ILE A 158 -7.38 -0.09 37.20
C ILE A 158 -6.04 0.09 36.45
N LYS A 159 -5.70 -0.84 35.56
CA LYS A 159 -4.56 -0.71 34.63
C LYS A 159 -4.89 -1.33 33.29
N ILE A 160 -4.55 -0.62 32.21
CA ILE A 160 -4.81 -1.03 30.82
C ILE A 160 -3.58 -0.74 29.98
N HIS A 161 -3.20 -1.68 29.13
CA HIS A 161 -2.20 -1.51 28.09
C HIS A 161 -2.78 -2.02 26.77
N ILE A 162 -3.11 -1.12 25.84
CA ILE A 162 -3.59 -1.46 24.49
C ILE A 162 -2.41 -1.27 23.54
N VAL A 163 -2.15 -2.27 22.70
CA VAL A 163 -1.08 -2.25 21.69
C VAL A 163 -1.69 -1.97 20.33
N SER A 164 -1.13 -1.00 19.62
CA SER A 164 -1.51 -0.68 18.25
C SER A 164 -0.63 -1.42 17.25
N GLY A 165 -1.21 -2.30 16.43
CA GLY A 165 -0.48 -2.90 15.32
C GLY A 165 -0.32 -1.93 14.16
N ARG A 166 0.90 -1.46 13.89
CA ARG A 166 1.30 -0.83 12.62
C ARG A 166 1.93 -1.84 11.64
N GLY A 167 1.38 -3.05 11.57
CA GLY A 167 1.79 -4.08 10.62
C GLY A 167 0.70 -4.38 9.60
N GLU A 168 1.07 -4.52 8.33
CA GLU A 168 0.19 -4.98 7.26
C GLU A 168 -0.50 -6.31 7.65
N GLY A 169 -1.83 -6.31 7.68
CA GLY A 169 -2.60 -7.52 7.34
C GLY A 169 -3.48 -8.19 8.40
N SER A 170 -3.49 -7.84 9.69
CA SER A 170 -4.35 -8.59 10.64
C SER A 170 -4.63 -7.87 11.98
N ILE A 171 -5.35 -6.75 11.94
CA ILE A 171 -6.18 -6.35 13.09
C ILE A 171 -7.51 -5.84 12.53
N ASN A 172 -8.61 -6.56 12.77
CA ASN A 172 -9.96 -6.10 12.36
C ASN A 172 -10.48 -4.95 13.24
N VAL A 173 -9.85 -4.72 14.39
CA VAL A 173 -10.12 -3.59 15.29
C VAL A 173 -9.08 -2.49 15.06
N LYS A 174 -9.39 -1.52 14.18
CA LYS A 174 -8.56 -0.32 14.01
C LYS A 174 -8.71 0.59 15.23
N THR A 175 -7.86 0.45 16.24
CA THR A 175 -7.65 1.51 17.23
C THR A 175 -6.65 2.50 16.63
N ASN A 176 -7.11 3.68 16.19
CA ASN A 176 -6.24 4.71 15.59
C ASN A 176 -5.36 5.44 16.65
N ILE A 177 -5.18 4.88 17.84
CA ILE A 177 -4.76 5.63 19.04
C ILE A 177 -3.29 5.37 19.41
N GLY A 178 -2.65 4.35 18.83
CA GLY A 178 -1.31 3.99 19.26
C GLY A 178 -1.31 3.08 20.45
N ASP A 179 -0.11 2.83 20.98
CA ASP A 179 0.01 2.11 22.24
C ASP A 179 -0.54 3.02 23.33
N THR A 180 -1.63 2.59 23.97
CA THR A 180 -2.34 3.33 25.03
C THR A 180 -2.05 2.67 26.37
N ARG A 181 -1.62 3.45 27.35
CA ARG A 181 -1.46 2.99 28.74
C ARG A 181 -2.33 3.82 29.66
N VAL A 182 -3.09 3.16 30.52
CA VAL A 182 -3.92 3.78 31.54
C VAL A 182 -3.56 3.17 32.89
N GLU A 183 -3.37 4.02 33.90
CA GLU A 183 -3.20 3.59 35.29
C GLU A 183 -4.03 4.48 36.21
N LEU A 184 -4.76 3.84 37.13
CA LEU A 184 -5.42 4.49 38.26
C LEU A 184 -4.54 4.40 39.51
N ARG A 185 -4.49 5.48 40.28
CA ARG A 185 -3.74 5.58 41.53
C ARG A 185 -4.56 6.31 42.59
N ASN A 186 -4.16 6.19 43.86
CA ASN A 186 -4.81 6.90 44.98
C ASN A 186 -6.33 6.65 45.03
N ILE A 187 -6.75 5.40 44.81
CA ILE A 187 -8.16 5.01 44.73
C ILE A 187 -8.82 5.14 46.10
N LYS A 188 -9.94 5.86 46.17
CA LYS A 188 -10.75 6.09 47.38
C LYS A 188 -12.18 5.60 47.14
N GLU A 189 -12.54 4.49 47.76
CA GLU A 189 -13.91 3.98 47.76
C GLU A 189 -14.85 4.88 48.55
N GLY A 190 -16.07 5.08 48.05
CA GLY A 190 -17.07 5.91 48.69
C GLY A 190 -18.15 6.40 47.72
N PRO A 191 -19.27 6.94 48.23
CA PRO A 191 -20.31 7.50 47.37
C PRO A 191 -19.77 8.66 46.54
N VAL A 192 -20.07 8.65 45.24
CA VAL A 192 -19.74 9.73 44.30
C VAL A 192 -21.00 10.56 44.03
N ASP A 193 -20.89 11.88 44.06
CA ASP A 193 -22.00 12.79 43.79
C ASP A 193 -22.61 12.53 42.39
N PRO A 194 -23.89 12.12 42.29
CA PRO A 194 -24.56 11.91 41.01
C PRO A 194 -24.64 13.16 40.13
N GLY A 195 -24.50 14.36 40.72
CA GLY A 195 -24.43 15.63 40.00
C GLY A 195 -23.25 15.72 39.03
N LEU A 196 -22.14 15.03 39.33
CA LEU A 196 -20.93 15.04 38.50
C LEU A 196 -21.15 14.43 37.11
N PHE A 197 -22.10 13.51 36.97
CA PHE A 197 -22.42 12.82 35.71
C PHE A 197 -23.43 13.58 34.84
N ARG A 198 -23.89 14.76 35.28
CA ARG A 198 -24.77 15.63 34.50
C ARG A 198 -23.96 16.62 33.68
N ILE A 199 -24.60 17.17 32.64
CA ILE A 199 -24.03 18.29 31.88
C ILE A 199 -23.89 19.48 32.86
N PRO A 200 -22.69 20.03 33.08
CA PRO A 200 -22.50 21.16 33.97
C PRO A 200 -23.25 22.40 33.45
N GLU A 201 -23.64 23.27 34.37
CA GLU A 201 -24.31 24.51 34.03
C GLU A 201 -23.45 25.39 33.09
N GLY A 202 -24.12 26.06 32.15
CA GLY A 202 -23.48 26.90 31.14
C GLY A 202 -22.91 26.16 29.93
N TYR A 203 -23.00 24.83 29.87
CA TYR A 203 -22.60 24.07 28.67
C TYR A 203 -23.72 23.99 27.64
N ALA A 204 -23.44 24.48 26.43
CA ALA A 204 -24.35 24.36 25.29
C ALA A 204 -24.00 23.14 24.43
N ARG A 205 -24.99 22.50 23.80
CA ARG A 205 -24.70 21.44 22.82
C ARG A 205 -23.91 22.06 21.66
N ALA A 206 -22.74 21.53 21.36
CA ALA A 206 -21.92 22.00 20.25
C ALA A 206 -22.76 21.96 18.96
N LYS A 207 -22.78 23.07 18.21
CA LYS A 207 -23.36 23.09 16.88
C LYS A 207 -22.58 22.10 16.04
N ARG A 208 -23.14 20.91 15.84
CA ARG A 208 -22.59 19.90 14.95
C ARG A 208 -22.35 20.63 13.62
N PRO A 209 -21.12 20.70 13.07
CA PRO A 209 -21.02 20.99 11.65
C PRO A 209 -21.93 19.95 11.01
N GLU A 210 -22.98 20.40 10.31
CA GLU A 210 -23.86 19.47 9.64
C GLU A 210 -22.95 18.49 8.91
N PRO A 211 -23.05 17.16 9.14
CA PRO A 211 -22.40 16.23 8.22
C PRO A 211 -22.86 16.71 6.86
N PRO A 212 -21.95 17.11 5.94
CA PRO A 212 -22.30 17.92 4.78
C PRO A 212 -23.57 17.32 4.26
N LYS A 213 -24.70 18.06 4.39
CA LYS A 213 -26.06 17.48 4.26
C LYS A 213 -25.92 16.50 3.15
N LYS A 214 -26.11 15.18 3.41
CA LYS A 214 -26.09 14.18 2.34
C LYS A 214 -26.95 14.84 1.31
N LYS A 215 -26.34 15.36 0.24
CA LYS A 215 -27.10 15.98 -0.81
C LYS A 215 -27.96 14.81 -1.19
N VAL A 216 -29.25 14.89 -0.86
CA VAL A 216 -30.25 14.12 -1.57
C VAL A 216 -29.78 14.27 -2.99
N ALA A 217 -29.46 13.14 -3.63
CA ALA A 217 -28.89 13.12 -4.96
C ALA A 217 -29.95 13.61 -5.96
N ALA A 218 -30.48 14.82 -5.76
CA ALA A 218 -30.72 15.78 -6.79
C ALA A 218 -29.45 15.79 -7.62
N SER A 219 -29.54 15.03 -8.70
CA SER A 219 -28.53 14.66 -9.68
C SER A 219 -27.28 15.53 -9.61
N LEU A 220 -26.24 15.07 -8.91
CA LEU A 220 -24.92 15.65 -9.11
C LEU A 220 -24.66 15.70 -10.62
N PRO A 221 -24.14 16.82 -11.16
CA PRO A 221 -23.92 16.94 -12.59
C PRO A 221 -23.16 15.72 -13.10
N SER A 222 -23.75 15.08 -14.10
CA SER A 222 -23.27 13.83 -14.68
C SER A 222 -23.52 13.85 -16.17
N VAL A 223 -22.66 13.16 -16.90
CA VAL A 223 -22.74 13.04 -18.35
C VAL A 223 -23.91 12.11 -18.68
N SER A 224 -24.92 12.63 -19.37
CA SER A 224 -26.09 11.88 -19.88
C SER A 224 -26.08 11.72 -21.41
N GLY A 225 -25.31 12.56 -22.11
CA GLY A 225 -25.03 12.44 -23.55
C GLY A 225 -23.60 11.97 -23.81
N MET A 226 -22.93 12.51 -24.83
CA MET A 226 -21.53 12.22 -25.12
C MET A 226 -20.63 13.42 -24.83
N GLU A 227 -19.60 13.24 -24.00
CA GLU A 227 -18.60 14.27 -23.69
C GLU A 227 -17.19 13.81 -24.09
N LYS A 228 -16.36 14.72 -24.61
CA LYS A 228 -14.99 14.42 -25.06
C LYS A 228 -13.96 15.14 -24.20
N GLY A 229 -12.86 14.47 -23.91
CA GLY A 229 -11.75 15.08 -23.19
C GLY A 229 -10.42 14.35 -23.39
N THR A 230 -9.42 14.78 -22.63
CA THR A 230 -8.04 14.27 -22.73
C THR A 230 -7.54 13.90 -21.34
N SER A 231 -6.95 12.71 -21.24
CA SER A 231 -6.32 12.15 -20.04
C SER A 231 -5.22 13.09 -19.48
N PRO A 232 -5.07 13.21 -18.14
CA PRO A 232 -5.92 12.59 -17.12
C PRO A 232 -7.29 13.29 -17.03
N TRP A 233 -8.37 12.51 -16.94
CA TRP A 233 -9.72 13.07 -16.95
C TRP A 233 -10.72 12.22 -16.20
N GLY A 234 -11.61 12.86 -15.42
CA GLY A 234 -12.63 12.18 -14.62
C GLY A 234 -14.02 12.77 -14.81
N ARG A 235 -15.03 11.91 -14.87
CA ARG A 235 -16.44 12.30 -14.98
C ARG A 235 -17.35 11.35 -14.22
N ARG A 236 -18.42 11.89 -13.63
CA ARG A 236 -19.64 11.16 -13.28
C ARG A 236 -20.46 10.96 -14.55
N ILE A 237 -20.91 9.74 -14.79
CA ILE A 237 -21.62 9.32 -16.00
C ILE A 237 -22.88 8.59 -15.56
N THR A 238 -24.03 9.12 -15.94
CA THR A 238 -25.34 8.51 -15.64
C THR A 238 -25.77 7.59 -16.77
N GLN A 239 -26.86 6.85 -16.59
CA GLN A 239 -27.46 6.01 -17.62
C GLN A 239 -27.68 6.78 -18.92
N GLY A 240 -27.24 6.19 -20.04
CA GLY A 240 -27.26 6.79 -21.37
C GLY A 240 -26.03 7.65 -21.70
N GLY A 241 -25.24 8.01 -20.69
CA GLY A 241 -24.04 8.81 -20.86
C GLY A 241 -22.84 8.04 -21.41
N GLU A 242 -22.00 8.74 -22.17
CA GLU A 242 -20.73 8.26 -22.72
C GLU A 242 -19.65 9.32 -22.57
N ILE A 243 -18.46 8.93 -22.10
CA ILE A 243 -17.27 9.78 -22.22
C ILE A 243 -16.30 9.19 -23.22
N ARG A 244 -15.65 10.04 -24.01
CA ARG A 244 -14.55 9.68 -24.91
C ARG A 244 -13.29 10.42 -24.52
N VAL A 245 -12.28 9.66 -24.12
CA VAL A 245 -11.05 10.21 -23.57
C VAL A 245 -9.88 9.88 -24.48
N LYS A 246 -9.25 10.92 -25.03
CA LYS A 246 -7.97 10.81 -25.72
C LYS A 246 -6.88 10.45 -24.73
N VAL A 247 -6.08 9.46 -25.07
CA VAL A 247 -4.99 8.92 -24.26
C VAL A 247 -3.72 8.84 -25.10
N ASP A 248 -2.56 8.93 -24.44
CA ASP A 248 -1.28 8.72 -25.10
C ASP A 248 -1.15 7.24 -25.53
N PRO A 249 -1.04 6.94 -26.85
CA PRO A 249 -0.92 5.56 -27.34
C PRO A 249 0.40 4.88 -26.98
N GLU A 250 1.41 5.62 -26.54
CA GLU A 250 2.71 5.10 -26.15
C GLU A 250 2.77 4.71 -24.66
N ARG A 251 1.76 5.08 -23.88
CA ARG A 251 1.64 4.75 -22.45
C ARG A 251 0.50 3.76 -22.22
N PRO A 252 0.63 2.81 -21.28
CA PRO A 252 -0.53 2.03 -20.84
C PRO A 252 -1.64 2.98 -20.38
N CYS A 253 -2.90 2.58 -20.55
CA CYS A 253 -4.03 3.35 -20.08
C CYS A 253 -4.74 2.61 -18.95
N LYS A 254 -5.04 3.32 -17.87
CA LYS A 254 -5.77 2.81 -16.71
C LYS A 254 -7.04 3.60 -16.51
N ILE A 255 -8.10 2.86 -16.23
CA ILE A 255 -9.41 3.39 -15.92
C ILE A 255 -9.75 2.99 -14.49
N ARG A 256 -9.96 3.97 -13.63
CA ARG A 256 -10.45 3.77 -12.26
C ARG A 256 -11.92 4.11 -12.20
N LEU A 257 -12.72 3.20 -11.68
CA LEU A 257 -14.17 3.35 -11.59
C LEU A 257 -14.62 3.21 -10.15
N LYS A 258 -15.64 3.99 -9.78
CA LYS A 258 -16.35 3.89 -8.50
C LYS A 258 -17.85 3.89 -8.77
N ASN A 259 -18.55 2.89 -8.25
CA ASN A 259 -20.00 2.83 -8.32
C ASN A 259 -20.62 3.88 -7.38
N LEU A 260 -21.56 4.68 -7.88
CA LEU A 260 -22.30 5.67 -7.09
C LEU A 260 -23.78 5.33 -6.97
N ALA A 261 -24.25 4.31 -7.69
CA ALA A 261 -25.58 3.70 -7.56
C ALA A 261 -25.49 2.36 -6.79
N ASP A 262 -26.65 1.74 -6.55
CA ASP A 262 -26.70 0.40 -5.93
C ASP A 262 -26.13 -0.65 -6.89
N GLN A 263 -26.50 -0.55 -8.16
CA GLN A 263 -25.92 -1.33 -9.26
C GLN A 263 -25.64 -0.42 -10.46
N SER A 264 -24.54 -0.68 -11.17
CA SER A 264 -24.24 -0.04 -12.45
C SER A 264 -23.72 -1.05 -13.46
N ALA A 265 -24.14 -0.90 -14.71
CA ALA A 265 -23.63 -1.64 -15.86
C ALA A 265 -23.05 -0.65 -16.87
N TYR A 266 -21.85 -0.95 -17.38
CA TYR A 266 -21.16 -0.07 -18.31
C TYR A 266 -20.30 -0.84 -19.29
N THR A 267 -20.06 -0.22 -20.43
CA THR A 267 -19.29 -0.74 -21.54
C THR A 267 -18.03 0.10 -21.75
N VAL A 268 -16.87 -0.55 -21.80
CA VAL A 268 -15.58 0.09 -22.13
C VAL A 268 -15.15 -0.35 -23.52
N THR A 269 -14.84 0.63 -24.37
CA THR A 269 -14.37 0.40 -25.75
C THR A 269 -13.06 1.15 -25.95
N ALA A 270 -12.06 0.48 -26.53
CA ALA A 270 -10.76 1.08 -26.85
C ALA A 270 -10.62 1.24 -28.37
N PHE A 271 -10.22 2.43 -28.82
CA PHE A 271 -10.04 2.76 -30.24
C PHE A 271 -8.56 2.92 -30.58
N LYS A 272 -8.12 2.25 -31.66
CA LYS A 272 -6.73 2.30 -32.15
C LYS A 272 -6.47 3.46 -33.13
N LYS A 273 -7.50 3.85 -33.89
CA LYS A 273 -7.57 5.03 -34.77
C LYS A 273 -8.92 5.71 -34.51
N GLY A 274 -9.03 7.01 -34.76
CA GLY A 274 -10.18 7.84 -34.36
C GLY A 274 -11.54 7.55 -35.02
N ALA A 275 -11.77 6.34 -35.55
CA ALA A 275 -13.00 5.92 -36.22
C ALA A 275 -13.53 4.58 -35.66
N LEU A 276 -14.86 4.42 -35.70
CA LEU A 276 -15.62 3.25 -35.23
C LEU A 276 -15.17 1.92 -35.88
N GLU A 277 -14.65 1.97 -37.11
CA GLU A 277 -14.28 0.78 -37.89
C GLU A 277 -13.09 -0.02 -37.33
N ASN A 278 -12.36 0.52 -36.34
CA ASN A 278 -11.21 -0.14 -35.71
C ASN A 278 -11.31 -0.20 -34.17
N ALA A 279 -12.53 -0.20 -33.64
CA ALA A 279 -12.77 -0.40 -32.22
C ALA A 279 -12.41 -1.84 -31.82
N ALA A 280 -11.67 -2.00 -30.72
CA ALA A 280 -11.61 -3.31 -30.08
C ALA A 280 -13.03 -3.70 -29.62
N GLN A 281 -13.34 -5.00 -29.58
CA GLN A 281 -14.64 -5.48 -29.12
C GLN A 281 -15.01 -4.82 -27.77
N PRO A 282 -16.18 -4.17 -27.68
CA PRO A 282 -16.64 -3.53 -26.46
C PRO A 282 -16.71 -4.54 -25.31
N LYS A 283 -16.13 -4.21 -24.17
CA LYS A 283 -16.17 -5.05 -22.96
C LYS A 283 -17.21 -4.51 -21.99
N LYS A 284 -18.18 -5.33 -21.62
CA LYS A 284 -19.20 -5.01 -20.63
C LYS A 284 -18.73 -5.38 -19.21
N TYR A 285 -19.11 -4.56 -18.25
CA TYR A 285 -18.78 -4.73 -16.83
C TYR A 285 -19.98 -4.36 -15.96
N THR A 286 -20.02 -4.93 -14.76
CA THR A 286 -20.99 -4.59 -13.71
C THR A 286 -20.28 -4.19 -12.42
N LEU A 287 -20.97 -3.39 -11.61
CA LEU A 287 -20.65 -3.08 -10.21
C LEU A 287 -21.95 -3.20 -9.42
N ASP A 288 -21.96 -4.05 -8.38
CA ASP A 288 -23.17 -4.52 -7.71
C ASP A 288 -23.36 -3.94 -6.31
N LYS A 289 -22.43 -3.08 -5.86
CA LYS A 289 -22.55 -2.38 -4.58
C LYS A 289 -22.14 -0.92 -4.70
N ARG A 290 -22.87 -0.05 -4.02
CA ARG A 290 -22.52 1.37 -3.91
C ARG A 290 -21.15 1.54 -3.27
N GLY A 291 -20.30 2.36 -3.87
CA GLY A 291 -18.92 2.58 -3.44
C GLY A 291 -17.93 1.52 -3.90
N GLN A 292 -18.37 0.43 -4.55
CA GLN A 292 -17.48 -0.57 -5.15
C GLN A 292 -16.54 0.10 -6.13
N LYS A 293 -15.25 -0.22 -6.03
CA LYS A 293 -14.22 0.28 -6.92
C LYS A 293 -13.81 -0.82 -7.89
N ARG A 294 -13.45 -0.45 -9.11
CA ARG A 294 -12.84 -1.35 -10.10
C ARG A 294 -11.77 -0.61 -10.87
N GLU A 295 -10.76 -1.35 -11.28
CA GLU A 295 -9.70 -0.86 -12.12
C GLU A 295 -9.65 -1.70 -13.40
N VAL A 296 -9.52 -1.02 -14.54
CA VAL A 296 -9.41 -1.65 -15.86
C VAL A 296 -8.14 -1.13 -16.51
N SER A 297 -7.16 -2.01 -16.69
CA SER A 297 -5.93 -1.69 -17.41
C SER A 297 -6.03 -2.10 -18.87
N LEU A 298 -5.74 -1.15 -19.76
CA LEU A 298 -5.60 -1.32 -21.20
C LEU A 298 -4.10 -1.25 -21.51
N GLY A 299 -3.45 -2.42 -21.57
CA GLY A 299 -2.00 -2.52 -21.79
C GLY A 299 -1.51 -1.94 -23.14
N GLN A 300 -0.20 -1.71 -23.26
CA GLN A 300 0.47 -1.09 -24.43
C GLN A 300 0.22 -1.83 -25.76
N VAL A 301 -0.11 -3.12 -25.71
CA VAL A 301 -0.25 -4.02 -26.87
C VAL A 301 -1.26 -3.52 -27.91
N LYS A 302 -2.19 -2.61 -27.55
CA LYS A 302 -3.25 -2.17 -28.46
C LYS A 302 -3.05 -0.77 -29.09
N LYS A 303 -2.00 -0.01 -28.77
CA LYS A 303 -1.80 1.39 -29.24
C LYS A 303 -3.10 2.22 -29.17
N THR A 304 -3.78 2.14 -28.04
CA THR A 304 -5.07 2.80 -27.82
C THR A 304 -4.88 4.32 -27.86
N ARG A 305 -5.64 5.02 -28.71
CA ARG A 305 -5.60 6.49 -28.80
C ARG A 305 -6.78 7.15 -28.11
N GLU A 306 -7.89 6.44 -28.00
CA GLU A 306 -9.11 6.92 -27.37
C GLU A 306 -9.81 5.77 -26.64
N VAL A 307 -10.42 6.08 -25.51
CA VAL A 307 -11.22 5.16 -24.70
C VAL A 307 -12.62 5.73 -24.58
N SER A 308 -13.65 4.92 -24.89
CA SER A 308 -15.04 5.21 -24.59
C SER A 308 -15.49 4.42 -23.37
N ILE A 309 -16.23 5.09 -22.48
CA ILE A 309 -16.93 4.48 -21.35
C ILE A 309 -18.39 4.92 -21.44
N ARG A 310 -19.27 3.98 -21.74
CA ARG A 310 -20.72 4.19 -21.84
C ARG A 310 -21.42 3.50 -20.68
N VAL A 311 -22.34 4.20 -20.02
CA VAL A 311 -23.13 3.65 -18.91
C VAL A 311 -24.47 3.21 -19.44
N ASP A 312 -24.71 1.90 -19.36
CA ASP A 312 -25.94 1.26 -19.81
C ASP A 312 -27.01 1.33 -18.71
N GLN A 313 -26.60 1.27 -17.44
CA GLN A 313 -27.47 1.37 -16.27
C GLN A 313 -26.70 1.95 -15.08
N GLY A 314 -27.37 2.74 -14.25
CA GLY A 314 -26.83 3.24 -12.97
C GLY A 314 -26.03 4.53 -13.10
N LEU A 315 -25.10 4.73 -12.18
CA LEU A 315 -24.27 5.94 -12.08
C LEU A 315 -22.88 5.55 -11.61
N ILE A 316 -21.88 5.85 -12.44
CA ILE A 316 -20.47 5.61 -12.11
C ILE A 316 -19.69 6.92 -12.10
N TYR A 317 -18.61 6.93 -11.35
CA TYR A 317 -17.53 7.87 -11.53
C TYR A 317 -16.34 7.15 -12.17
N ALA A 318 -15.87 7.66 -13.32
CA ALA A 318 -14.77 7.07 -14.07
C ALA A 318 -13.63 8.09 -14.21
N VAL A 319 -12.40 7.66 -13.96
CA VAL A 319 -11.17 8.41 -14.18
C VAL A 319 -10.30 7.65 -15.15
N VAL A 320 -10.00 8.26 -16.29
CA VAL A 320 -9.12 7.72 -17.33
C VAL A 320 -7.79 8.44 -17.24
N MET A 321 -6.71 7.67 -17.09
CA MET A 321 -5.34 8.17 -17.00
C MET A 321 -4.42 7.31 -17.85
N ASN A 322 -3.36 7.90 -18.37
CA ASN A 322 -2.23 7.13 -18.83
C ASN A 322 -1.42 6.70 -17.60
N GLU A 323 -1.09 5.42 -17.50
CA GLU A 323 -0.19 4.94 -16.46
C GLU A 323 1.21 5.49 -16.69
N LYS A 324 2.00 5.44 -15.62
CA LYS A 324 3.45 5.54 -15.75
C LYS A 324 3.90 4.47 -16.75
N LYS A 325 4.87 4.78 -17.62
CA LYS A 325 5.66 3.69 -18.21
C LYS A 325 6.39 3.04 -17.05
N ASP A 326 6.04 1.80 -16.73
CA ASP A 326 6.81 1.03 -15.76
C ASP A 326 8.29 1.14 -16.15
N PHE A 327 9.09 1.69 -15.24
CA PHE A 327 10.54 1.83 -15.34
C PHE A 327 11.15 2.84 -16.33
N ASP A 328 10.49 3.97 -16.60
CA ASP A 328 11.25 5.12 -17.07
C ASP A 328 11.87 5.84 -15.84
N ARG A 329 13.19 5.68 -15.64
CA ARG A 329 13.96 6.41 -14.59
C ARG A 329 14.10 7.90 -14.90
N ASP A 330 13.78 8.30 -16.13
CA ASP A 330 13.73 9.68 -16.61
C ASP A 330 12.28 10.18 -16.77
N ASP A 331 11.27 9.52 -16.18
CA ASP A 331 9.91 10.06 -16.17
C ASP A 331 9.84 11.27 -15.24
N THR A 332 10.21 12.41 -15.80
CA THR A 332 10.14 13.71 -15.16
C THR A 332 8.70 14.03 -14.82
N VAL A 333 7.72 13.48 -15.55
CA VAL A 333 6.32 13.90 -15.51
C VAL A 333 5.45 12.93 -14.69
N ARG A 334 4.66 13.47 -13.77
CA ARG A 334 3.55 12.75 -13.13
C ARG A 334 2.25 13.47 -13.39
N GLU A 335 1.20 12.71 -13.69
CA GLU A 335 -0.12 13.24 -13.99
C GLU A 335 -1.18 12.53 -13.14
N ALA A 336 -2.18 13.28 -12.70
CA ALA A 336 -3.31 12.75 -11.95
C ALA A 336 -4.56 13.58 -12.21
N TYR A 337 -5.72 12.96 -11.93
CA TYR A 337 -6.99 13.67 -11.82
C TYR A 337 -7.50 13.52 -10.39
N LEU A 338 -7.68 14.65 -9.71
CA LEU A 338 -8.16 14.71 -8.32
C LEU A 338 -9.58 15.27 -8.29
N ILE A 339 -10.40 14.79 -7.36
CA ILE A 339 -11.74 15.33 -7.10
C ILE A 339 -11.97 15.60 -5.63
N GLU A 340 -13.07 16.26 -5.31
CA GLU A 340 -13.55 16.55 -3.95
C GLU A 340 -13.15 15.51 -2.89
N ASN A 341 -12.59 16.01 -1.79
CA ASN A 341 -12.09 15.27 -0.65
C ASN A 341 -10.98 14.26 -0.98
N GLN A 342 -10.19 14.52 -2.03
CA GLN A 342 -8.98 13.76 -2.32
C GLN A 342 -7.73 14.56 -2.01
N ALA A 343 -6.79 13.88 -1.36
CA ALA A 343 -5.43 14.33 -1.13
C ALA A 343 -4.47 13.39 -1.86
N MET A 344 -3.38 13.93 -2.38
CA MET A 344 -2.30 13.17 -3.01
C MET A 344 -0.95 13.74 -2.61
N GLY A 345 -0.13 12.90 -2.01
CA GLY A 345 1.26 13.21 -1.66
C GLY A 345 2.24 12.68 -2.70
N TYR A 346 3.27 13.47 -3.00
CA TYR A 346 4.35 13.07 -3.88
C TYR A 346 5.70 13.29 -3.20
N THR A 347 6.55 12.27 -3.23
CA THR A 347 7.99 12.44 -2.99
C THR A 347 8.64 12.94 -4.27
N VAL A 348 9.43 14.00 -4.15
CA VAL A 348 10.19 14.60 -5.26
C VAL A 348 11.68 14.38 -5.05
N GLU A 349 12.43 14.32 -6.14
CA GLU A 349 13.89 14.29 -6.05
C GLU A 349 14.41 15.63 -5.51
N PRO A 350 15.12 15.62 -4.37
CA PRO A 350 15.69 16.85 -3.82
C PRO A 350 16.78 17.40 -4.75
N LYS A 351 16.99 18.71 -4.74
CA LYS A 351 17.98 19.41 -5.58
C LYS A 351 17.76 19.30 -7.10
N LYS A 352 16.53 18.99 -7.53
CA LYS A 352 16.08 19.16 -8.92
C LYS A 352 15.03 20.25 -8.98
N GLU A 353 14.97 20.92 -10.13
CA GLU A 353 13.86 21.83 -10.42
C GLU A 353 12.55 21.05 -10.38
N LEU A 354 11.52 21.66 -9.80
CA LEU A 354 10.18 21.09 -9.71
C LEU A 354 9.19 22.05 -10.33
N LYS A 355 8.53 21.61 -11.40
CA LYS A 355 7.40 22.30 -12.01
C LYS A 355 6.12 21.60 -11.62
N ILE A 356 5.12 22.38 -11.24
CA ILE A 356 3.77 21.87 -10.94
C ILE A 356 2.81 22.69 -11.78
N SER A 357 1.83 22.05 -12.40
CA SER A 357 0.70 22.74 -12.99
C SER A 357 -0.61 22.06 -12.63
N MET A 358 -1.63 22.88 -12.42
CA MET A 358 -2.97 22.45 -12.06
C MET A 358 -3.98 23.17 -12.93
N THR A 359 -4.97 22.45 -13.45
CA THR A 359 -6.06 23.01 -14.25
C THR A 359 -7.40 22.63 -13.64
N GLY A 360 -8.26 23.62 -13.39
CA GLY A 360 -9.62 23.38 -12.90
C GLY A 360 -10.48 22.69 -13.95
N ASP A 361 -11.30 21.74 -13.54
CA ASP A 361 -12.15 20.90 -14.39
C ASP A 361 -13.30 20.26 -13.56
N SER A 362 -13.94 21.07 -12.71
CA SER A 362 -15.02 20.62 -11.83
C SER A 362 -16.33 20.39 -12.60
N GLN A 363 -17.00 19.27 -12.34
CA GLN A 363 -18.39 19.07 -12.79
C GLN A 363 -19.41 19.73 -11.84
N ASP A 364 -19.04 20.00 -10.60
CA ASP A 364 -19.95 20.47 -9.55
C ASP A 364 -20.05 21.99 -9.44
N SER A 365 -19.10 22.71 -10.05
CA SER A 365 -18.93 24.16 -9.87
C SER A 365 -18.18 24.77 -11.05
N ALA A 366 -18.28 26.09 -11.20
CA ALA A 366 -17.51 26.88 -12.16
C ALA A 366 -15.99 26.91 -11.85
N TYR A 367 -15.60 26.46 -10.65
CA TYR A 367 -14.21 26.45 -10.20
C TYR A 367 -13.90 25.25 -9.31
N SER A 368 -12.60 24.99 -9.13
CA SER A 368 -12.04 24.05 -8.16
C SER A 368 -11.19 24.80 -7.14
N GLU A 369 -11.31 24.44 -5.87
CA GLU A 369 -10.42 24.94 -4.81
C GLU A 369 -9.38 23.87 -4.48
N VAL A 370 -8.10 24.24 -4.59
CA VAL A 370 -6.97 23.32 -4.43
C VAL A 370 -5.99 23.90 -3.45
N LYS A 371 -5.55 23.08 -2.51
CA LYS A 371 -4.47 23.39 -1.58
C LYS A 371 -3.20 22.64 -2.01
N LEU A 372 -2.10 23.38 -2.15
CA LEU A 372 -0.76 22.85 -2.44
C LEU A 372 0.15 23.16 -1.24
N ILE A 373 0.81 22.14 -0.70
CA ILE A 373 1.75 22.28 0.42
C ILE A 373 3.08 21.66 0.03
N GLY A 374 4.20 22.33 0.28
CA GLY A 374 5.54 21.78 0.11
C GLY A 374 6.29 21.67 1.44
N TYR A 375 7.09 20.62 1.58
CA TYR A 375 7.82 20.29 2.81
C TYR A 375 9.31 20.07 2.54
N ARG A 376 10.16 20.44 3.50
CA ARG A 376 11.61 20.24 3.44
C ARG A 376 12.03 18.81 3.79
N GLN A 377 11.23 18.13 4.61
CA GLN A 377 11.40 16.73 4.96
C GLN A 377 10.15 15.93 4.55
N GLU A 378 10.08 14.65 4.90
CA GLU A 378 8.91 13.82 4.64
C GLU A 378 7.73 14.29 5.51
N TYR A 379 6.85 15.11 4.91
CA TYR A 379 5.67 15.75 5.51
C TYR A 379 5.95 16.55 6.80
N LYS A 380 7.20 17.00 6.97
CA LYS A 380 7.68 17.82 8.10
C LYS A 380 8.41 19.04 7.57
N ASP A 381 8.47 20.09 8.38
CA ASP A 381 9.08 21.38 8.05
C ASP A 381 8.45 22.01 6.81
N LYS A 382 7.24 22.53 6.98
CA LYS A 382 6.45 23.17 5.91
C LYS A 382 7.22 24.35 5.32
N LEU A 383 7.47 24.31 4.02
CA LEU A 383 8.15 25.37 3.26
C LEU A 383 7.16 26.42 2.75
N PHE A 384 6.00 25.97 2.28
CA PHE A 384 4.92 26.85 1.82
C PHE A 384 3.58 26.11 1.86
N GLU A 385 2.50 26.86 1.94
CA GLU A 385 1.13 26.40 1.80
C GLU A 385 0.37 27.45 0.99
N GLU A 386 -0.30 27.02 -0.07
CA GLU A 386 -1.07 27.91 -0.93
C GLU A 386 -2.43 27.30 -1.25
N VAL A 387 -3.48 28.11 -1.15
CA VAL A 387 -4.84 27.75 -1.57
C VAL A 387 -5.18 28.54 -2.81
N VAL A 388 -5.58 27.84 -3.88
CA VAL A 388 -5.84 28.43 -5.19
C VAL A 388 -7.22 28.04 -5.68
N ARG A 389 -7.92 29.04 -6.21
CA ARG A 389 -9.21 28.89 -6.88
C ARG A 389 -9.00 28.89 -8.40
N LEU A 390 -9.25 27.75 -9.04
CA LEU A 390 -9.05 27.54 -10.47
C LEU A 390 -10.40 27.43 -11.17
N GLY A 391 -10.74 28.39 -12.03
CA GLY A 391 -11.89 28.26 -12.93
C GLY A 391 -11.75 27.06 -13.88
N ASN A 392 -12.86 26.50 -14.36
CA ASN A 392 -12.81 25.39 -15.30
C ASN A 392 -12.07 25.79 -16.59
N GLY A 393 -11.08 24.97 -16.98
CA GLY A 393 -10.16 25.24 -18.10
C GLY A 393 -9.06 26.27 -17.80
N LYS A 394 -9.04 26.90 -16.62
CA LYS A 394 -7.97 27.82 -16.19
C LYS A 394 -6.89 27.04 -15.44
N SER A 395 -5.63 27.37 -15.73
CA SER A 395 -4.47 26.71 -15.16
C SER A 395 -3.62 27.66 -14.33
N LYS A 396 -2.98 27.14 -13.28
CA LYS A 396 -1.87 27.81 -12.59
C LYS A 396 -0.67 26.88 -12.55
N SER A 397 0.51 27.46 -12.66
CA SER A 397 1.78 26.73 -12.63
C SER A 397 2.74 27.35 -11.62
N TRP A 398 3.57 26.50 -11.03
CA TRP A 398 4.62 26.86 -10.12
C TRP A 398 5.93 26.24 -10.60
N THR A 399 7.02 26.98 -10.42
CA THR A 399 8.37 26.49 -10.64
C THR A 399 9.16 26.72 -9.37
N PHE A 400 9.68 25.64 -8.80
CA PHE A 400 10.52 25.68 -7.60
C PHE A 400 11.95 25.35 -7.99
N ALA A 401 12.85 26.27 -7.70
CA ALA A 401 14.27 26.11 -7.95
C ALA A 401 14.88 25.02 -7.04
N PRO A 402 15.94 24.31 -7.48
CA PRO A 402 16.60 23.23 -6.72
C PRO A 402 16.93 23.58 -5.26
N GLU A 403 17.26 24.84 -4.99
CA GLU A 403 17.71 25.36 -3.70
C GLU A 403 16.59 25.38 -2.65
N LYS A 404 15.32 25.35 -3.08
CA LYS A 404 14.18 25.21 -2.17
C LYS A 404 14.18 23.87 -1.43
N ASN A 405 14.91 22.88 -1.96
CA ASN A 405 15.13 21.57 -1.34
C ASN A 405 13.83 20.90 -0.85
N ILE A 406 12.78 20.99 -1.66
CA ILE A 406 11.50 20.34 -1.41
C ILE A 406 11.72 18.83 -1.47
N ARG A 407 11.20 18.09 -0.49
CA ARG A 407 11.26 16.63 -0.41
C ARG A 407 9.91 15.99 -0.69
N THR A 408 8.84 16.60 -0.18
CA THR A 408 7.48 16.12 -0.38
C THR A 408 6.54 17.28 -0.67
N ILE A 409 5.48 16.98 -1.42
CA ILE A 409 4.41 17.91 -1.78
C ILE A 409 3.07 17.22 -1.62
N ASP A 410 2.12 17.92 -1.03
CA ASP A 410 0.73 17.50 -0.91
C ASP A 410 -0.18 18.39 -1.75
N VAL A 411 -1.07 17.74 -2.49
CA VAL A 411 -2.13 18.38 -3.26
C VAL A 411 -3.46 17.90 -2.74
N MET A 412 -4.33 18.82 -2.35
CA MET A 412 -5.64 18.51 -1.80
C MET A 412 -6.73 19.29 -2.52
N VAL A 413 -7.78 18.59 -2.94
CA VAL A 413 -9.04 19.20 -3.36
C VAL A 413 -10.01 19.07 -2.19
N ASP A 414 -10.42 20.19 -1.61
CA ASP A 414 -11.24 20.21 -0.38
C ASP A 414 -12.70 19.80 -0.68
N LYS A 415 -13.66 20.73 -0.63
CA LYS A 415 -15.09 20.38 -0.68
C LYS A 415 -15.68 20.31 -2.07
N ILE A 416 -15.12 21.04 -3.04
CA ILE A 416 -15.69 21.21 -4.39
C ILE A 416 -14.55 21.31 -5.40
N GLY A 417 -14.53 20.41 -6.39
CA GLY A 417 -13.60 20.53 -7.50
C GLY A 417 -13.25 19.24 -8.22
N GLY A 418 -12.73 19.40 -9.43
CA GLY A 418 -12.05 18.37 -10.20
C GLY A 418 -10.82 19.02 -10.83
N VAL A 419 -9.63 18.46 -10.66
CA VAL A 419 -8.38 19.12 -11.07
C VAL A 419 -7.50 18.16 -11.83
N LYS A 420 -7.03 18.60 -12.99
CA LYS A 420 -5.93 17.97 -13.71
C LYS A 420 -4.63 18.44 -13.08
N PHE A 421 -3.90 17.52 -12.47
CA PHE A 421 -2.62 17.76 -11.86
C PHE A 421 -1.51 17.23 -12.76
N ARG A 422 -0.46 18.03 -12.95
CA ARG A 422 0.77 17.63 -13.61
C ARG A 422 1.96 18.13 -12.82
N MET A 423 2.93 17.27 -12.59
CA MET A 423 4.19 17.56 -11.94
C MET A 423 5.31 17.19 -12.89
N GLU A 424 6.36 17.99 -12.98
CA GLU A 424 7.51 17.73 -13.83
C GLU A 424 8.82 18.05 -13.10
N GLN A 425 9.76 17.11 -13.06
CA GLN A 425 11.13 17.33 -12.60
C GLN A 425 12.09 17.17 -13.77
N PRO A 426 12.29 18.21 -14.60
CA PRO A 426 13.02 18.09 -15.85
C PRO A 426 14.40 17.45 -15.63
N THR A 427 14.73 16.46 -16.44
CA THR A 427 16.09 15.93 -16.53
C THR A 427 16.96 17.06 -17.06
N GLN A 428 18.08 17.39 -16.41
CA GLN A 428 19.04 18.35 -16.95
C GLN A 428 19.31 18.00 -18.42
N ALA A 429 19.02 18.93 -19.32
CA ALA A 429 19.04 18.69 -20.75
C ALA A 429 20.46 18.27 -21.18
N LYS A 430 20.64 16.98 -21.49
CA LYS A 430 21.65 16.59 -22.46
C LYS A 430 21.04 16.90 -23.83
N THR A 431 21.61 17.88 -24.52
CA THR A 431 21.30 18.22 -25.91
C THR A 431 21.31 16.94 -26.76
N LYS A 432 20.13 16.37 -27.02
CA LYS A 432 19.97 15.30 -28.01
C LYS A 432 19.70 15.97 -29.37
N LYS A 433 20.71 15.99 -30.24
CA LYS A 433 20.49 16.20 -31.69
C LYS A 433 19.54 15.11 -32.17
N ILE A 434 18.32 15.50 -32.56
CA ILE A 434 17.37 14.60 -33.20
C ILE A 434 17.82 14.42 -34.65
N VAL A 435 18.45 13.28 -34.95
CA VAL A 435 18.57 12.81 -36.34
C VAL A 435 17.33 11.96 -36.61
N ARG A 436 16.40 12.47 -37.42
CA ARG A 436 15.30 11.68 -37.97
C ARG A 436 15.88 10.62 -38.90
N THR A 437 15.72 9.35 -38.56
CA THR A 437 15.97 8.25 -39.51
C THR A 437 14.65 7.75 -40.07
N GLN A 438 14.55 7.77 -41.40
CA GLN A 438 13.47 7.12 -42.15
C GLN A 438 13.58 5.59 -42.03
N PRO A 439 12.51 4.82 -42.34
CA PRO A 439 12.56 3.36 -42.26
C PRO A 439 13.63 2.83 -43.20
N ILE A 440 14.54 1.99 -42.68
CA ILE A 440 15.63 1.42 -43.46
C ILE A 440 15.05 0.47 -44.51
N LYS A 441 15.13 0.87 -45.79
CA LYS A 441 15.05 -0.05 -46.92
C LYS A 441 16.25 -1.01 -46.82
N LYS A 442 15.98 -2.31 -46.88
CA LYS A 442 17.03 -3.33 -47.07
C LYS A 442 17.85 -2.96 -48.30
N LYS A 443 19.16 -2.70 -48.15
CA LYS A 443 20.10 -2.79 -49.26
C LYS A 443 21.50 -3.20 -48.80
N GLN A 444 21.86 -4.39 -49.30
CA GLN A 444 23.13 -4.82 -49.88
C GLN A 444 24.43 -4.19 -49.39
N THR A 445 25.29 -5.10 -48.96
CA THR A 445 26.73 -5.03 -48.80
C THR A 445 27.45 -4.44 -50.03
N SER A 446 28.31 -3.45 -49.80
CA SER A 446 29.43 -3.14 -50.71
C SER A 446 30.65 -2.62 -49.94
N ASN A 447 31.80 -3.22 -50.22
CA ASN A 447 33.15 -2.89 -49.74
C ASN A 447 33.64 -1.49 -50.11
N LYS A 448 34.40 -0.83 -49.22
CA LYS A 448 35.71 -0.18 -49.52
C LYS A 448 36.45 0.28 -48.24
N LYS A 449 37.78 0.10 -48.25
CA LYS A 449 38.76 0.29 -47.16
C LYS A 449 39.12 1.77 -46.89
N ALA A 450 39.34 2.11 -45.62
CA ALA A 450 40.46 2.91 -45.11
C ALA A 450 40.59 2.68 -43.59
N GLY A 451 41.81 2.57 -43.08
CA GLY A 451 42.14 1.95 -41.78
C GLY A 451 41.48 2.58 -40.54
N LYS A 452 40.76 1.72 -39.82
CA LYS A 452 40.69 1.57 -38.35
C LYS A 452 39.88 0.29 -38.10
N THR A 453 40.51 -0.76 -37.59
CA THR A 453 39.79 -1.88 -36.94
C THR A 453 38.94 -1.27 -35.82
N PHE A 454 37.63 -1.50 -35.72
CA PHE A 454 36.96 -2.80 -35.63
C PHE A 454 35.71 -2.92 -36.51
N GLY A 455 35.73 -3.94 -37.37
CA GLY A 455 34.57 -4.61 -37.97
C GLY A 455 34.72 -6.15 -37.94
N ALA A 456 35.66 -6.64 -37.13
CA ALA A 456 35.98 -8.05 -36.88
C ALA A 456 36.51 -8.21 -35.43
N ALA A 457 36.61 -9.45 -34.93
CA ALA A 457 37.01 -9.81 -33.57
C ALA A 457 38.26 -9.06 -33.06
N LEU A 458 38.26 -8.66 -31.78
CA LEU A 458 39.42 -8.04 -31.11
C LEU A 458 40.67 -8.91 -31.29
N ASP A 459 41.84 -8.29 -31.46
CA ASP A 459 43.10 -9.02 -31.37
C ASP A 459 43.34 -9.54 -29.93
N LYS A 460 44.31 -10.44 -29.75
CA LYS A 460 44.57 -11.08 -28.45
C LYS A 460 44.99 -10.07 -27.36
N ALA A 461 45.68 -8.99 -27.71
CA ALA A 461 46.15 -8.00 -26.76
C ALA A 461 44.98 -7.14 -26.27
N ASP A 462 44.16 -6.63 -27.21
CA ASP A 462 42.97 -5.84 -26.93
C ASP A 462 41.90 -6.64 -26.19
N ALA A 463 41.71 -7.92 -26.56
CA ALA A 463 40.82 -8.83 -25.83
C ALA A 463 41.25 -9.01 -24.37
N LYS A 464 42.56 -9.03 -24.08
CA LYS A 464 43.09 -9.11 -22.70
C LYS A 464 42.84 -7.81 -21.93
N VAL A 465 43.07 -6.66 -22.56
CA VAL A 465 42.79 -5.34 -21.97
C VAL A 465 41.31 -5.19 -21.64
N ILE A 466 40.43 -5.49 -22.60
CA ILE A 466 38.99 -5.39 -22.40
C ILE A 466 38.49 -6.41 -21.37
N SER A 467 39.00 -7.64 -21.36
CA SER A 467 38.67 -8.62 -20.33
C SER A 467 39.02 -8.13 -18.92
N LEU A 468 40.20 -7.50 -18.76
CA LEU A 468 40.63 -6.92 -17.49
C LEU A 468 39.76 -5.71 -17.10
N ALA A 469 39.38 -4.88 -18.08
CA ALA A 469 38.51 -3.72 -17.85
C ALA A 469 37.13 -4.16 -17.33
N PHE A 470 36.54 -5.22 -17.89
CA PHE A 470 35.29 -5.78 -17.36
C PHE A 470 35.47 -6.34 -15.94
N PHE A 471 36.55 -7.07 -15.69
CA PHE A 471 36.84 -7.62 -14.35
C PHE A 471 37.01 -6.52 -13.29
N LYS A 472 37.66 -5.41 -13.64
CA LYS A 472 37.84 -4.24 -12.78
C LYS A 472 36.66 -3.25 -12.81
N ASN A 473 35.62 -3.53 -13.60
CA ASN A 473 34.51 -2.60 -13.86
C ASN A 473 34.99 -1.21 -14.33
N ASP A 474 36.06 -1.16 -15.13
CA ASP A 474 36.64 0.05 -15.70
C ASP A 474 35.85 0.53 -16.92
N ILE A 475 34.82 1.31 -16.64
CA ILE A 475 33.90 1.88 -17.62
C ILE A 475 34.63 2.83 -18.58
N LYS A 476 35.69 3.52 -18.12
CA LYS A 476 36.41 4.51 -18.95
C LYS A 476 37.12 3.81 -20.10
N THR A 477 37.85 2.73 -19.79
CA THR A 477 38.56 1.94 -20.80
C THR A 477 37.57 1.32 -21.79
N VAL A 478 36.50 0.67 -21.31
CA VAL A 478 35.49 0.07 -22.20
C VAL A 478 34.83 1.12 -23.10
N LYS A 479 34.53 2.31 -22.57
CA LYS A 479 33.97 3.42 -23.35
C LYS A 479 34.93 3.90 -24.44
N ALA A 480 36.23 4.04 -24.12
CA ALA A 480 37.23 4.45 -25.09
C ALA A 480 37.36 3.46 -26.26
N TYR A 481 37.18 2.16 -26.02
CA TYR A 481 37.16 1.17 -27.08
C TYR A 481 35.89 1.24 -27.94
N PHE A 482 34.73 1.50 -27.34
CA PHE A 482 33.51 1.80 -28.10
C PHE A 482 33.67 3.04 -28.98
N GLU A 483 34.28 4.11 -28.46
CA GLU A 483 34.57 5.33 -29.21
C GLU A 483 35.58 5.09 -30.36
N LYS A 484 36.44 4.07 -30.26
CA LYS A 484 37.31 3.57 -31.33
C LYS A 484 36.63 2.62 -32.32
N GLY A 485 35.33 2.34 -32.13
CA GLY A 485 34.53 1.51 -33.04
C GLY A 485 34.43 0.02 -32.67
N MET A 486 34.84 -0.39 -31.46
CA MET A 486 34.64 -1.76 -30.99
C MET A 486 33.16 -2.15 -31.06
N ASP A 487 32.84 -3.28 -31.71
CA ASP A 487 31.47 -3.80 -31.77
C ASP A 487 31.00 -4.28 -30.38
N ALA A 488 29.78 -3.90 -29.97
CA ALA A 488 29.18 -4.31 -28.70
C ALA A 488 28.83 -5.80 -28.63
N ASN A 489 28.83 -6.49 -29.76
CA ASN A 489 28.46 -7.90 -29.88
C ASN A 489 29.64 -8.85 -29.98
N ILE A 490 30.87 -8.36 -29.80
CA ILE A 490 32.04 -9.24 -29.68
C ILE A 490 31.93 -10.15 -28.45
N THR A 491 32.63 -11.28 -28.51
CA THR A 491 32.70 -12.24 -27.40
C THR A 491 34.02 -12.16 -26.66
N LEU A 492 33.98 -12.14 -25.32
CA LEU A 492 35.13 -12.36 -24.45
C LEU A 492 35.02 -13.75 -23.82
N ASN A 493 36.01 -14.61 -24.10
CA ASN A 493 36.03 -16.00 -23.64
C ASN A 493 34.71 -16.75 -23.95
N GLY A 494 34.16 -16.54 -25.16
CA GLY A 494 32.96 -17.21 -25.64
C GLY A 494 31.62 -16.64 -25.13
N ALA A 495 31.62 -15.50 -24.42
CA ALA A 495 30.40 -14.80 -24.00
C ALA A 495 30.33 -13.38 -24.57
N PRO A 496 29.19 -12.91 -25.09
CA PRO A 496 29.04 -11.52 -25.54
C PRO A 496 29.32 -10.52 -24.42
N LEU A 497 29.76 -9.32 -24.79
CA LEU A 497 30.05 -8.24 -23.82
C LEU A 497 28.89 -8.00 -22.86
N LEU A 498 27.64 -8.02 -23.34
CA LEU A 498 26.48 -7.76 -22.50
C LEU A 498 26.31 -8.82 -21.40
N GLN A 499 26.45 -10.10 -21.75
CA GLN A 499 26.39 -11.19 -20.77
C GLN A 499 27.55 -11.12 -19.76
N LYS A 500 28.75 -10.71 -20.22
CA LYS A 500 29.90 -10.50 -19.35
C LYS A 500 29.67 -9.35 -18.37
N ALA A 501 29.19 -8.21 -18.86
CA ALA A 501 28.83 -7.05 -18.04
C ALA A 501 27.76 -7.41 -17.01
N ALA A 502 26.69 -8.07 -17.44
CA ALA A 502 25.58 -8.46 -16.57
C ALA A 502 26.05 -9.33 -15.40
N ARG A 503 26.98 -10.26 -15.65
CA ARG A 503 27.50 -11.17 -14.63
C ARG A 503 28.46 -10.52 -13.62
N GLN A 504 29.29 -9.58 -14.05
CA GLN A 504 30.49 -9.19 -13.27
C GLN A 504 30.57 -7.68 -12.97
N CYS A 505 29.86 -6.84 -13.71
CA CYS A 505 30.04 -5.40 -13.65
C CYS A 505 28.87 -4.70 -12.97
N SER A 506 29.00 -3.39 -12.81
CA SER A 506 27.94 -2.50 -12.29
C SER A 506 26.87 -2.21 -13.34
N ALA A 507 25.71 -1.71 -12.89
CA ALA A 507 24.64 -1.24 -13.78
C ALA A 507 25.10 -0.19 -14.81
N LYS A 508 26.08 0.65 -14.46
CA LYS A 508 26.64 1.66 -15.40
C LYS A 508 27.36 1.02 -16.58
N MET A 509 28.14 -0.04 -16.35
CA MET A 509 28.80 -0.79 -17.42
C MET A 509 27.77 -1.49 -18.31
N VAL A 510 26.75 -2.12 -17.71
CA VAL A 510 25.66 -2.78 -18.45
C VAL A 510 24.93 -1.78 -19.34
N LYS A 511 24.57 -0.60 -18.82
CA LYS A 511 23.96 0.49 -19.60
C LYS A 511 24.86 0.95 -20.75
N LEU A 512 26.17 1.04 -20.54
CA LEU A 512 27.11 1.40 -21.59
C LEU A 512 27.07 0.39 -22.74
N VAL A 513 27.15 -0.91 -22.45
CA VAL A 513 27.13 -1.96 -23.48
C VAL A 513 25.79 -2.00 -24.22
N ILE A 514 24.66 -1.85 -23.50
CA ILE A 514 23.33 -1.77 -24.11
C ILE A 514 23.21 -0.56 -25.04
N ALA A 515 23.69 0.61 -24.60
CA ALA A 515 23.64 1.85 -25.41
C ALA A 515 24.45 1.75 -26.71
N GLN A 516 25.43 0.84 -26.77
CA GLN A 516 26.24 0.57 -27.95
C GLN A 516 25.68 -0.58 -28.82
N GLY A 517 24.47 -1.06 -28.53
CA GLY A 517 23.79 -2.08 -29.33
C GLY A 517 24.13 -3.52 -28.95
N GLY A 518 24.50 -3.77 -27.68
CA GLY A 518 24.71 -5.14 -27.18
C GLY A 518 23.45 -6.00 -27.29
N ASP A 519 23.60 -7.23 -27.79
CA ASP A 519 22.52 -8.16 -28.06
C ASP A 519 21.86 -8.68 -26.78
N LEU A 520 20.59 -8.31 -26.61
CA LEU A 520 19.73 -8.72 -25.49
C LEU A 520 19.17 -10.15 -25.65
N THR A 521 19.21 -10.69 -26.87
CA THR A 521 18.54 -11.95 -27.27
C THR A 521 19.46 -13.17 -27.22
N TYR A 522 20.78 -12.96 -27.12
CA TYR A 522 21.75 -14.05 -27.11
C TYR A 522 21.50 -15.06 -25.99
N ARG A 523 21.50 -16.34 -26.37
CA ARG A 523 21.47 -17.49 -25.45
C ARG A 523 22.70 -18.37 -25.66
N ASN A 524 23.38 -18.75 -24.59
CA ASN A 524 24.53 -19.65 -24.68
C ASN A 524 24.09 -21.12 -24.91
N ARG A 525 25.06 -22.05 -25.04
CA ARG A 525 24.77 -23.50 -25.25
C ARG A 525 23.91 -24.15 -24.16
N LYS A 526 23.81 -23.55 -22.98
CA LYS A 526 22.95 -24.00 -21.86
C LYS A 526 21.60 -23.28 -21.84
N GLY A 527 21.27 -22.53 -22.89
CA GLY A 527 20.06 -21.70 -23.00
C GLY A 527 20.08 -20.43 -22.14
N GLN A 528 21.19 -20.11 -21.50
CA GLN A 528 21.28 -19.00 -20.54
C GLN A 528 21.39 -17.66 -21.28
N ASP A 529 20.48 -16.75 -20.95
CA ASP A 529 20.40 -15.39 -21.47
C ASP A 529 21.09 -14.38 -20.55
N THR A 530 21.01 -13.10 -20.93
CA THR A 530 21.54 -11.97 -20.17
C THR A 530 20.93 -11.86 -18.76
N LEU A 531 19.65 -12.17 -18.59
CA LEU A 531 18.99 -12.16 -17.29
C LEU A 531 19.57 -13.22 -16.36
N PHE A 532 19.82 -14.43 -16.86
CA PHE A 532 20.48 -15.48 -16.08
C PHE A 532 21.87 -15.06 -15.57
N GLN A 533 22.62 -14.33 -16.41
CA GLN A 533 23.93 -13.78 -16.01
C GLN A 533 23.78 -12.68 -14.96
N ALA A 534 22.84 -11.76 -15.13
CA ALA A 534 22.52 -10.71 -14.16
C ALA A 534 22.14 -11.29 -12.78
N ILE A 535 21.29 -12.32 -12.77
CA ILE A 535 20.90 -13.06 -11.55
C ILE A 535 22.10 -13.73 -10.87
N SER A 536 23.11 -14.12 -11.65
CA SER A 536 24.33 -14.77 -11.15
C SER A 536 25.40 -13.76 -10.69
N ASN A 537 25.13 -12.45 -10.77
CA ASN A 537 26.04 -11.42 -10.32
C ASN A 537 26.13 -11.40 -8.79
N THR A 538 27.34 -11.42 -8.24
CA THR A 538 27.55 -11.50 -6.78
C THR A 538 27.66 -10.14 -6.11
N GLY A 539 27.98 -9.08 -6.86
CA GLY A 539 28.24 -7.74 -6.32
C GLY A 539 27.12 -6.72 -6.58
N HIS A 540 26.54 -6.73 -7.78
CA HIS A 540 25.66 -5.65 -8.26
C HIS A 540 24.33 -6.15 -8.85
N TRP A 541 23.92 -7.38 -8.56
CA TRP A 541 22.70 -8.00 -9.11
C TRP A 541 21.44 -7.14 -8.93
N ASN A 542 21.27 -6.52 -7.77
CA ASN A 542 20.11 -5.70 -7.42
C ASN A 542 19.99 -4.44 -8.29
N GLU A 543 21.11 -3.90 -8.77
CA GLU A 543 21.11 -2.76 -9.69
C GLU A 543 21.08 -3.19 -11.16
N VAL A 544 21.70 -4.33 -11.48
CA VAL A 544 21.86 -4.84 -12.84
C VAL A 544 20.59 -5.50 -13.37
N ILE A 545 19.88 -6.29 -12.54
CA ILE A 545 18.67 -7.01 -12.94
C ILE A 545 17.59 -6.03 -13.44
N PRO A 546 17.25 -4.93 -12.72
CA PRO A 546 16.33 -3.94 -13.24
C PRO A 546 16.77 -3.40 -14.60
N VAL A 547 18.05 -3.06 -14.78
CA VAL A 547 18.54 -2.51 -16.06
C VAL A 547 18.34 -3.45 -17.24
N VAL A 548 18.64 -4.75 -17.08
CA VAL A 548 18.50 -5.69 -18.19
C VAL A 548 17.04 -6.02 -18.49
N VAL A 549 16.19 -6.09 -17.46
CA VAL A 549 14.74 -6.29 -17.60
C VAL A 549 14.09 -5.07 -18.27
N GLU A 550 14.47 -3.86 -17.84
CA GLU A 550 14.06 -2.57 -18.43
C GLU A 550 14.46 -2.43 -19.89
N ALA A 551 15.65 -2.94 -20.24
CA ALA A 551 16.14 -2.94 -21.62
C ALA A 551 15.40 -3.92 -22.53
N GLY A 552 14.50 -4.76 -22.00
CA GLY A 552 13.68 -5.69 -22.78
C GLY A 552 14.19 -7.12 -22.82
N VAL A 553 15.08 -7.53 -21.91
CA VAL A 553 15.38 -8.96 -21.72
C VAL A 553 14.13 -9.65 -21.18
N GLU A 554 13.69 -10.70 -21.87
CA GLU A 554 12.50 -11.47 -21.52
C GLU A 554 12.65 -12.12 -20.13
N VAL A 555 11.62 -11.97 -19.29
CA VAL A 555 11.44 -12.75 -18.08
C VAL A 555 10.32 -13.74 -18.38
N ASN A 556 10.61 -15.03 -18.24
CA ASN A 556 9.64 -16.10 -18.45
C ASN A 556 9.52 -16.97 -17.20
N GLU A 557 8.63 -17.96 -17.25
CA GLU A 557 8.33 -18.85 -16.14
C GLU A 557 9.56 -19.61 -15.63
N LYS A 558 10.58 -19.79 -16.48
CA LYS A 558 11.83 -20.51 -16.17
C LYS A 558 12.92 -19.60 -15.60
N ALA A 559 12.62 -18.33 -15.33
CA ALA A 559 13.57 -17.40 -14.73
C ALA A 559 14.11 -17.98 -13.41
N SER A 560 15.43 -18.03 -13.30
CA SER A 560 16.15 -18.71 -12.22
C SER A 560 16.15 -17.88 -10.91
N ILE A 561 14.98 -17.47 -10.42
CA ILE A 561 14.84 -16.57 -9.27
C ILE A 561 15.40 -17.15 -7.96
N TYR A 562 15.56 -18.48 -7.87
CA TYR A 562 16.17 -19.15 -6.72
C TYR A 562 17.55 -18.61 -6.32
N LYS A 563 18.35 -18.13 -7.27
CA LYS A 563 19.67 -17.56 -6.95
C LYS A 563 19.56 -16.22 -6.21
N ILE A 564 18.47 -15.49 -6.44
CA ILE A 564 18.11 -14.27 -5.71
C ILE A 564 17.50 -14.65 -4.37
N THR A 565 16.62 -15.66 -4.34
CA THR A 565 16.08 -16.27 -3.10
C THR A 565 17.17 -16.65 -2.10
N HIS A 566 18.31 -17.17 -2.56
CA HIS A 566 19.39 -17.64 -1.70
C HIS A 566 20.27 -16.50 -1.16
N LYS A 567 19.96 -15.23 -1.48
CA LYS A 567 20.62 -14.06 -0.88
C LYS A 567 20.01 -13.77 0.50
N VAL A 568 20.14 -14.74 1.39
CA VAL A 568 19.62 -14.71 2.77
C VAL A 568 20.79 -14.65 3.74
N LYS A 569 20.59 -13.99 4.88
CA LYS A 569 21.50 -14.00 6.04
C LYS A 569 20.66 -14.18 7.29
N ASN A 570 20.98 -15.18 8.12
CA ASN A 570 20.26 -15.50 9.36
C ASN A 570 18.74 -15.70 9.14
N GLY A 571 18.36 -16.44 8.09
CA GLY A 571 16.95 -16.67 7.75
C GLY A 571 16.17 -15.48 7.20
N LYS A 572 16.82 -14.32 7.02
CA LYS A 572 16.24 -13.08 6.48
C LYS A 572 16.81 -12.69 5.12
N PHE A 573 16.00 -12.08 4.28
CA PHE A 573 16.44 -11.53 3.00
C PHE A 573 17.45 -10.40 3.18
N LYS A 574 18.44 -10.31 2.30
CA LYS A 574 19.28 -9.10 2.20
C LYS A 574 18.47 -7.95 1.58
N PRO A 575 18.84 -6.68 1.83
CA PRO A 575 18.22 -5.53 1.16
C PRO A 575 18.22 -5.68 -0.37
N GLY A 576 17.11 -5.31 -1.02
CA GLY A 576 16.94 -5.39 -2.48
C GLY A 576 16.45 -6.75 -2.99
N VAL A 577 16.41 -7.79 -2.15
CA VAL A 577 16.01 -9.14 -2.59
C VAL A 577 14.51 -9.21 -2.84
N LYS A 578 13.69 -8.69 -1.92
CA LYS A 578 12.22 -8.68 -2.08
C LYS A 578 11.82 -7.92 -3.32
N GLU A 579 12.35 -6.72 -3.49
CA GLU A 579 12.07 -5.82 -4.62
C GLU A 579 12.48 -6.46 -5.95
N THR A 580 13.59 -7.21 -5.97
CA THR A 580 14.03 -7.94 -7.17
C THR A 580 13.17 -9.16 -7.46
N LEU A 581 12.76 -9.91 -6.43
CA LEU A 581 11.85 -11.04 -6.61
C LEU A 581 10.48 -10.56 -7.11
N GLU A 582 9.92 -9.52 -6.50
CA GLU A 582 8.65 -8.90 -6.93
C GLU A 582 8.72 -8.40 -8.37
N LEU A 583 9.83 -7.76 -8.77
CA LEU A 583 10.08 -7.37 -10.15
C LEU A 583 10.00 -8.57 -11.10
N LEU A 584 10.73 -9.65 -10.80
CA LEU A 584 10.79 -10.83 -11.67
C LEU A 584 9.45 -11.55 -11.74
N LEU A 585 8.75 -11.69 -10.61
CA LEU A 585 7.40 -12.27 -10.55
C LEU A 585 6.39 -11.45 -11.36
N THR A 586 6.41 -10.12 -11.21
CA THR A 586 5.54 -9.21 -11.98
C THR A 586 5.81 -9.29 -13.49
N LYS A 587 7.04 -9.64 -13.88
CA LYS A 587 7.45 -9.80 -15.28
C LYS A 587 7.26 -11.23 -15.83
N GLY A 588 6.68 -12.14 -15.04
CA GLY A 588 6.27 -13.47 -15.52
C GLY A 588 7.14 -14.64 -15.03
N ALA A 589 8.05 -14.42 -14.07
CA ALA A 589 8.71 -15.53 -13.39
C ALA A 589 7.69 -16.37 -12.60
N ASP A 590 7.80 -17.69 -12.67
CA ASP A 590 6.91 -18.59 -11.93
C ASP A 590 7.49 -18.88 -10.53
N ILE A 591 6.70 -18.53 -9.51
CA ILE A 591 7.00 -18.76 -8.09
C ILE A 591 7.19 -20.25 -7.78
N ASN A 592 6.53 -21.12 -8.55
CA ASN A 592 6.54 -22.58 -8.37
C ASN A 592 7.59 -23.28 -9.26
N TYR A 593 8.34 -22.54 -10.07
CA TYR A 593 9.33 -23.15 -10.95
C TYR A 593 10.40 -23.91 -10.16
N PRO A 594 10.76 -25.14 -10.56
CA PRO A 594 11.76 -25.93 -9.86
C PRO A 594 13.15 -25.27 -9.84
N THR A 595 13.75 -25.24 -8.65
CA THR A 595 15.10 -24.71 -8.41
C THR A 595 16.21 -25.65 -8.89
N SER A 596 15.89 -26.92 -9.14
CA SER A 596 16.83 -27.94 -9.60
C SER A 596 16.13 -29.09 -10.31
N THR A 597 16.91 -30.00 -10.89
CA THR A 597 16.42 -31.23 -11.52
C THR A 597 15.73 -32.19 -10.55
N SER A 598 15.82 -31.98 -9.23
CA SER A 598 15.10 -32.79 -8.26
C SER A 598 13.61 -32.42 -8.15
N GLY A 599 13.17 -31.33 -8.78
CA GLY A 599 11.79 -30.84 -8.69
C GLY A 599 11.50 -29.99 -7.46
N SER A 600 12.50 -29.65 -6.63
CA SER A 600 12.29 -28.81 -5.45
C SER A 600 11.93 -27.37 -5.84
N THR A 601 10.81 -26.85 -5.33
CA THR A 601 10.41 -25.45 -5.52
C THR A 601 11.15 -24.49 -4.57
N HIS A 602 10.98 -23.18 -4.77
CA HIS A 602 11.53 -22.14 -3.89
C HIS A 602 11.05 -22.28 -2.44
N LEU A 603 9.75 -22.52 -2.27
CA LEU A 603 9.13 -22.73 -0.96
C LEU A 603 9.67 -23.98 -0.27
N MET A 604 9.83 -25.09 -0.99
CA MET A 604 10.41 -26.32 -0.46
C MET A 604 11.84 -26.12 0.07
N PHE A 605 12.66 -25.36 -0.66
CA PHE A 605 14.02 -25.07 -0.23
C PHE A 605 14.05 -24.15 1.00
N ALA A 606 13.27 -23.06 0.99
CA ALA A 606 13.19 -22.14 2.13
C ALA A 606 12.70 -22.83 3.41
N ALA A 607 11.71 -23.72 3.29
CA ALA A 607 11.18 -24.51 4.40
C ALA A 607 12.22 -25.49 4.96
N LYS A 608 12.94 -26.20 4.09
CA LYS A 608 14.04 -27.11 4.50
C LYS A 608 15.15 -26.37 5.25
N MET A 609 15.44 -25.13 4.84
CA MET A 609 16.49 -24.29 5.43
C MET A 609 16.02 -23.50 6.66
N ALA A 610 14.75 -23.63 7.08
CA ALA A 610 14.15 -22.86 8.16
C ALA A 610 14.29 -21.33 7.98
N TRP A 611 14.15 -20.86 6.74
CA TRP A 611 14.19 -19.43 6.42
C TRP A 611 12.78 -18.84 6.48
N LEU A 612 12.39 -18.33 7.65
CA LEU A 612 11.01 -17.89 7.92
C LEU A 612 10.55 -16.78 6.98
N GLU A 613 11.31 -15.69 6.84
CA GLU A 613 10.91 -14.56 5.99
C GLU A 613 10.79 -14.95 4.51
N PRO A 614 11.71 -15.75 3.92
CA PRO A 614 11.49 -16.33 2.60
C PRO A 614 10.25 -17.23 2.49
N VAL A 615 9.95 -18.06 3.50
CA VAL A 615 8.73 -18.88 3.50
C VAL A 615 7.47 -18.01 3.48
N GLU A 616 7.40 -16.99 4.33
CA GLU A 616 6.29 -16.04 4.37
C GLU A 616 6.12 -15.33 3.02
N PHE A 617 7.22 -14.88 2.42
CA PHE A 617 7.22 -14.24 1.12
C PHE A 617 6.66 -15.16 0.03
N TYR A 618 7.13 -16.41 -0.07
CA TYR A 618 6.65 -17.36 -1.08
C TYR A 618 5.17 -17.68 -0.90
N LEU A 619 4.70 -17.89 0.33
CA LEU A 619 3.29 -18.14 0.63
C LEU A 619 2.41 -16.94 0.29
N ALA A 620 2.85 -15.72 0.59
CA ALA A 620 2.13 -14.49 0.25
C ALA A 620 1.98 -14.29 -1.27
N HIS A 621 2.94 -14.80 -2.06
CA HIS A 621 2.95 -14.71 -3.52
C HIS A 621 2.38 -15.96 -4.22
N GLY A 622 1.62 -16.79 -3.50
CA GLY A 622 0.87 -17.90 -4.08
C GLY A 622 1.71 -19.13 -4.41
N ALA A 623 2.84 -19.35 -3.72
CA ALA A 623 3.56 -20.61 -3.84
C ALA A 623 2.69 -21.79 -3.39
N ASP A 624 2.76 -22.90 -4.14
CA ASP A 624 2.03 -24.11 -3.85
C ASP A 624 2.56 -24.76 -2.57
N VAL A 625 1.78 -24.64 -1.51
CA VAL A 625 2.06 -25.19 -0.18
C VAL A 625 2.13 -26.72 -0.18
N ASN A 626 1.52 -27.37 -1.18
CA ASN A 626 1.46 -28.82 -1.33
C ASN A 626 2.38 -29.35 -2.44
N ALA A 627 3.30 -28.50 -2.94
CA ALA A 627 4.26 -28.90 -3.95
C ALA A 627 5.06 -30.15 -3.54
N ARG A 628 5.31 -31.01 -4.52
CA ARG A 628 6.04 -32.28 -4.36
C ARG A 628 7.27 -32.31 -5.25
N ASP A 629 8.41 -32.70 -4.67
CA ASP A 629 9.61 -32.99 -5.45
C ASP A 629 9.51 -34.38 -6.11
N ARG A 630 10.51 -34.74 -6.92
CA ARG A 630 10.55 -36.04 -7.61
C ARG A 630 10.68 -37.25 -6.67
N LYS A 631 11.01 -37.04 -5.40
CA LYS A 631 11.04 -38.08 -4.37
C LYS A 631 9.73 -38.14 -3.59
N GLY A 632 8.74 -37.34 -3.95
CA GLY A 632 7.45 -37.27 -3.26
C GLY A 632 7.48 -36.47 -1.95
N ASN A 633 8.59 -35.80 -1.62
CA ASN A 633 8.65 -34.96 -0.44
C ASN A 633 7.76 -33.73 -0.63
N THR A 634 6.94 -33.40 0.36
CA THR A 634 6.13 -32.19 0.38
C THR A 634 6.91 -31.04 1.02
N VAL A 635 6.42 -29.80 0.87
CA VAL A 635 6.95 -28.65 1.62
C VAL A 635 6.98 -28.95 3.13
N LEU A 636 5.90 -29.55 3.66
CA LEU A 636 5.77 -29.87 5.08
C LEU A 636 6.74 -30.99 5.53
N SER A 637 6.95 -32.03 4.72
CA SER A 637 7.90 -33.10 5.09
C SER A 637 9.35 -32.60 5.11
N LEU A 638 9.70 -31.69 4.19
CA LEU A 638 11.01 -31.05 4.17
C LEU A 638 11.19 -30.07 5.34
N ALA A 639 10.15 -29.31 5.72
CA ALA A 639 10.19 -28.42 6.88
C ALA A 639 10.48 -29.19 8.19
N LYS A 640 9.97 -30.42 8.32
CA LYS A 640 10.20 -31.29 9.48
C LYS A 640 11.61 -31.91 9.53
N THR A 641 12.37 -31.85 8.43
CA THR A 641 13.70 -32.46 8.37
C THR A 641 14.74 -31.60 9.08
N LYS A 642 15.24 -32.05 10.24
CA LYS A 642 16.34 -31.39 10.96
C LYS A 642 17.66 -31.58 10.20
N ARG A 643 18.34 -30.48 9.88
CA ARG A 643 19.71 -30.41 9.34
C ARG A 643 20.73 -30.51 10.47
N LYS A 644 21.82 -31.23 10.18
CA LYS A 644 23.01 -31.25 11.05
C LYS A 644 23.64 -29.85 11.08
N GLY A 645 23.93 -29.33 12.28
CA GLY A 645 24.54 -28.01 12.47
C GLY A 645 23.58 -26.82 12.36
N GLU A 646 22.28 -27.04 12.61
CA GLU A 646 21.30 -25.94 12.72
C GLU A 646 21.72 -24.92 13.76
N GLN A 647 21.54 -23.65 13.41
CA GLN A 647 21.69 -22.55 14.35
C GLN A 647 20.46 -22.47 15.25
N PRO A 648 20.56 -21.96 16.50
CA PRO A 648 19.42 -21.88 17.41
C PRO A 648 18.19 -21.17 16.83
N TYR A 649 18.39 -20.10 16.05
CA TYR A 649 17.29 -19.38 15.38
C TYR A 649 16.59 -20.22 14.29
N GLU A 650 17.27 -21.21 13.70
CA GLU A 650 16.70 -22.09 12.68
C GLU A 650 15.76 -23.12 13.32
N GLU A 651 16.06 -23.57 14.54
CA GLU A 651 15.20 -24.48 15.29
C GLU A 651 13.89 -23.79 15.73
N GLU A 652 13.97 -22.52 16.16
CA GLU A 652 12.79 -21.71 16.47
C GLU A 652 11.95 -21.44 15.20
N ASN A 653 12.60 -20.95 14.13
CA ASN A 653 11.93 -20.70 12.85
C ASN A 653 11.27 -21.96 12.29
N ARG A 654 11.89 -23.13 12.44
CA ARG A 654 11.34 -24.41 11.96
C ARG A 654 9.98 -24.70 12.58
N LYS A 655 9.83 -24.50 13.89
CA LYS A 655 8.54 -24.70 14.58
C LYS A 655 7.48 -23.76 14.01
N VAL A 656 7.82 -22.49 13.85
CA VAL A 656 6.92 -21.47 13.27
C VAL A 656 6.54 -21.82 11.83
N ILE A 657 7.49 -22.22 11.00
CA ILE A 657 7.27 -22.61 9.60
C ILE A 657 6.35 -23.82 9.51
N ILE A 658 6.54 -24.84 10.34
CA ILE A 658 5.67 -26.04 10.33
C ILE A 658 4.22 -25.66 10.64
N GLU A 659 3.99 -24.84 11.65
CA GLU A 659 2.64 -24.38 12.01
C GLU A 659 2.04 -23.47 10.94
N LEU A 660 2.83 -22.55 10.38
CA LEU A 660 2.42 -21.70 9.27
C LEU A 660 2.00 -22.52 8.04
N LEU A 661 2.77 -23.54 7.67
CA LEU A 661 2.46 -24.42 6.54
C LEU A 661 1.16 -25.20 6.81
N LYS A 662 0.99 -25.78 7.99
CA LYS A 662 -0.27 -26.45 8.38
C LYS A 662 -1.47 -25.50 8.30
N ALA A 663 -1.33 -24.29 8.82
CA ALA A 663 -2.37 -23.26 8.79
C ALA A 663 -2.75 -22.84 7.35
N LYS A 664 -1.81 -22.94 6.41
CA LYS A 664 -2.03 -22.72 4.97
C LYS A 664 -2.52 -23.96 4.22
N GLY A 665 -2.85 -25.06 4.93
CA GLY A 665 -3.39 -26.28 4.34
C GLY A 665 -2.35 -27.22 3.75
N ALA A 666 -1.10 -27.17 4.25
CA ALA A 666 -0.09 -28.17 3.91
C ALA A 666 -0.49 -29.55 4.46
N ARG A 667 -0.44 -30.57 3.61
CA ARG A 667 -0.74 -31.96 3.96
C ARG A 667 0.38 -32.93 3.62
#